data_AF-A0A132CJY4-F1
#
_entry.id   AF-A0A132CJY4-F1
#
_cell.length_a   1.000
_cell.length_b   1.000
_cell.length_c   1.000
_cell.angle_alpha   90.00
_cell.angle_beta   90.00
_cell.angle_gamma   90.00
#
_symmetry.space_group_name_H-M   'P 1'
#
loop_
_entity.id
_entity.type
_entity.pdbx_description
1 polymer ?
#
loop_
_entity_poly.entity_id
_entity_poly.type
_entity_poly.pdbx_seq_one_letter_code
_entity_poly.pdbx_strand_id
1 'polypeptide(L)'
;MTATTDATDAAWLARRRDALARVALAPVAQAVGRVERVADGIAFVSGLRDAMLNEVLRFDGGVTGFAHTLDEDLISVVLLDPDASVQAQAAVTRTGAVLEVPVGPQLLGRVVDPLGRPLDDGPPLGTTDTLPIERPAPAIIDRDLVSEPLDTGVLIVDALFTIGRGQRELIIGDRATGKTSLAIDAIVNQRQTDVICVYVAIGQRASAVRRVIDAVRRYGAPERCIFVVAPAASAPGLQWVAPFAGFSIAEYFRDRGQHALVVVDDLTKHAATHRELALLTREPPGREAYPGDIFYVHARLLERAAKLSAKLGGGSLSALPIAETDAGNLAAYIPTNLISITDGQIVLDSALFAANQRPAVDVGLSVSRVGGKAQHPALRSASGRLRLDYAQFLELEAFTRFGGLTDARLRAQITRGERIRALITQPRFRALRTLDEVVLLKALAAGALDAMSTDRVAPLRDRLPSWLDARIAALSPAGAPPLDWLADDAALATLAESIGELTERIMADAADRAAGHMHAEDAAGDIGGALDGDAGTEVEGNAEANANADADADAKANANANANADADADADADADADANANADANADADADADANADADADADADADADADANANANANANAKSNAKSNAAAKAEPEAEPERKR
;
A
#
# COMPACT_ATOMS: atom_id res chain seq x y z
N MET A 1 5.07 50.03 -1.06
CA MET A 1 4.22 48.96 -1.63
C MET A 1 4.12 49.02 -3.16
N THR A 2 4.15 50.18 -3.82
CA THR A 2 3.99 50.29 -5.29
C THR A 2 5.19 49.81 -6.12
N ALA A 3 6.43 49.92 -5.64
CA ALA A 3 7.63 49.62 -6.43
C ALA A 3 7.87 48.12 -6.71
N THR A 4 7.27 47.22 -5.93
CA THR A 4 7.47 45.76 -6.05
C THR A 4 6.55 45.10 -7.08
N THR A 5 5.34 45.63 -7.28
CA THR A 5 4.45 45.20 -8.38
C THR A 5 5.06 45.57 -9.72
N ASP A 6 5.48 46.84 -9.90
CA ASP A 6 6.02 47.39 -11.14
C ASP A 6 7.21 46.57 -11.69
N ALA A 7 8.12 46.13 -10.82
CA ALA A 7 9.24 45.25 -11.18
C ALA A 7 8.79 43.81 -11.57
N THR A 8 7.73 43.30 -10.95
CA THR A 8 7.16 41.97 -11.22
C THR A 8 6.43 41.97 -12.57
N ASP A 9 5.69 43.04 -12.86
CA ASP A 9 4.99 43.26 -14.12
C ASP A 9 5.97 43.49 -15.28
N ALA A 10 7.05 44.24 -15.06
CA ALA A 10 8.14 44.39 -16.03
C ALA A 10 8.79 43.04 -16.37
N ALA A 11 9.05 42.19 -15.37
CA ALA A 11 9.60 40.84 -15.58
C ALA A 11 8.61 39.90 -16.28
N TRP A 12 7.31 40.01 -16.00
CA TRP A 12 6.25 39.30 -16.75
C TRP A 12 6.20 39.75 -18.21
N LEU A 13 6.21 41.06 -18.46
CA LEU A 13 6.13 41.65 -19.79
C LEU A 13 7.35 41.28 -20.65
N ALA A 14 8.56 41.26 -20.06
CA ALA A 14 9.77 40.77 -20.71
C ALA A 14 9.62 39.29 -21.12
N ARG A 15 9.25 38.40 -20.19
CA ARG A 15 9.02 36.97 -20.50
C ARG A 15 7.98 36.75 -21.59
N ARG A 16 6.91 37.56 -21.62
CA ARG A 16 5.86 37.48 -22.66
C ARG A 16 6.34 38.00 -24.02
N ARG A 17 7.17 39.06 -24.06
CA ARG A 17 7.82 39.53 -25.30
C ARG A 17 8.83 38.51 -25.83
N ASP A 18 9.66 37.92 -24.98
CA ASP A 18 10.62 36.89 -25.37
C ASP A 18 9.92 35.60 -25.86
N ALA A 19 8.78 35.24 -25.24
CA ALA A 19 7.95 34.15 -25.73
C ALA A 19 7.39 34.46 -27.13
N LEU A 20 6.80 35.64 -27.33
CA LEU A 20 6.24 36.05 -28.63
C LEU A 20 7.31 36.15 -29.72
N ALA A 21 8.50 36.68 -29.39
CA ALA A 21 9.63 36.79 -30.32
C ALA A 21 10.23 35.43 -30.74
N ARG A 22 9.93 34.35 -30.00
CA ARG A 22 10.28 32.97 -30.35
C ARG A 22 9.18 32.24 -31.14
N VAL A 23 8.01 32.84 -31.35
CA VAL A 23 6.94 32.24 -32.17
C VAL A 23 7.27 32.42 -33.65
N ALA A 24 7.75 31.36 -34.29
CA ALA A 24 7.88 31.29 -35.74
C ALA A 24 6.49 31.15 -36.39
N LEU A 25 5.94 32.27 -36.90
CA LEU A 25 4.68 32.27 -37.64
C LEU A 25 4.90 31.69 -39.06
N ALA A 26 4.50 30.45 -39.27
CA ALA A 26 4.51 29.77 -40.56
C ALA A 26 3.16 29.05 -40.80
N PRO A 27 2.70 28.92 -42.05
CA PRO A 27 1.53 28.10 -42.36
C PRO A 27 1.90 26.61 -42.18
N VAL A 28 1.10 25.89 -41.39
CA VAL A 28 1.24 24.45 -41.14
C VAL A 28 -0.04 23.77 -41.59
N ALA A 29 0.09 22.71 -42.38
CA ALA A 29 -1.04 21.83 -42.68
C ALA A 29 -1.27 20.87 -41.49
N GLN A 30 -2.48 20.85 -40.95
CA GLN A 30 -2.85 20.03 -39.80
C GLN A 30 -4.10 19.20 -40.12
N ALA A 31 -4.07 17.92 -39.76
CA ALA A 31 -5.26 17.08 -39.75
C ALA A 31 -6.21 17.54 -38.63
N VAL A 32 -7.46 17.82 -38.97
CA VAL A 32 -8.52 18.23 -38.05
C VAL A 32 -9.64 17.20 -38.10
N GLY A 33 -10.01 16.66 -36.95
CA GLY A 33 -11.17 15.81 -36.75
C GLY A 33 -12.38 16.59 -36.26
N ARG A 34 -13.52 15.91 -36.16
CA ARG A 34 -14.76 16.48 -35.62
C ARG A 34 -15.34 15.58 -34.57
N VAL A 35 -15.81 16.17 -33.47
CA VAL A 35 -16.63 15.45 -32.50
C VAL A 35 -17.98 15.12 -33.15
N GLU A 36 -18.33 13.86 -33.32
CA GLU A 36 -19.67 13.47 -33.79
C GLU A 36 -20.66 13.40 -32.62
N ARG A 37 -20.22 12.90 -31.46
CA ARG A 37 -21.00 12.88 -30.21
C ARG A 37 -20.08 12.86 -28.98
N VAL A 38 -20.63 13.29 -27.84
CA VAL A 38 -20.03 13.14 -26.51
C VAL A 38 -21.03 12.37 -25.64
N ALA A 39 -20.55 11.45 -24.81
CA ALA A 39 -21.34 10.77 -23.78
C ALA A 39 -20.41 10.38 -22.62
N ASP A 40 -20.81 10.70 -21.38
CA ASP A 40 -20.25 10.14 -20.15
C ASP A 40 -18.70 10.20 -20.06
N GLY A 41 -18.11 11.36 -20.43
CA GLY A 41 -16.66 11.56 -20.42
C GLY A 41 -15.90 10.99 -21.63
N ILE A 42 -16.58 10.47 -22.64
CA ILE A 42 -15.98 10.01 -23.91
C ILE A 42 -16.53 10.84 -25.09
N ALA A 43 -15.62 11.38 -25.89
CA ALA A 43 -15.93 12.04 -27.16
C ALA A 43 -15.59 11.12 -28.33
N PHE A 44 -16.51 10.94 -29.26
CA PHE A 44 -16.35 10.10 -30.44
C PHE A 44 -16.02 10.99 -31.63
N VAL A 45 -14.84 10.81 -32.22
CA VAL A 45 -14.22 11.77 -33.13
C VAL A 45 -14.01 11.16 -34.52
N SER A 46 -14.54 11.79 -35.56
CA SER A 46 -14.31 11.42 -36.95
C SER A 46 -13.04 12.07 -37.52
N GLY A 47 -12.46 11.47 -38.56
CA GLY A 47 -11.25 11.97 -39.22
C GLY A 47 -9.97 11.51 -38.54
N LEU A 48 -8.95 12.38 -38.51
CA LEU A 48 -7.64 12.13 -37.87
C LEU A 48 -6.99 10.75 -38.17
N ARG A 49 -7.10 10.27 -39.41
CA ARG A 49 -6.67 8.92 -39.87
C ARG A 49 -5.26 8.46 -39.46
N ASP A 50 -4.36 9.41 -39.21
CA ASP A 50 -2.97 9.15 -38.82
C ASP A 50 -2.76 9.09 -37.29
N ALA A 51 -3.83 9.19 -36.48
CA ALA A 51 -3.78 9.19 -35.02
C ALA A 51 -3.28 7.87 -34.44
N MET A 52 -2.50 7.96 -33.37
CA MET A 52 -1.94 6.79 -32.69
C MET A 52 -2.78 6.41 -31.47
N LEU A 53 -2.77 5.12 -31.11
CA LEU A 53 -3.34 4.66 -29.84
C LEU A 53 -2.62 5.34 -28.67
N ASN A 54 -3.37 5.75 -27.65
CA ASN A 54 -2.90 6.54 -26.50
C ASN A 54 -2.32 7.93 -26.85
N GLU A 55 -2.50 8.43 -28.09
CA GLU A 55 -2.15 9.81 -28.44
C GLU A 55 -3.07 10.81 -27.74
N VAL A 56 -2.50 11.89 -27.19
CA VAL A 56 -3.28 13.01 -26.65
C VAL A 56 -3.89 13.80 -27.80
N LEU A 57 -5.19 14.00 -27.74
CA LEU A 57 -5.95 14.83 -28.66
C LEU A 57 -6.45 16.08 -27.92
N ARG A 58 -6.37 17.23 -28.59
CA ARG A 58 -6.82 18.52 -28.04
C ARG A 58 -8.03 19.03 -28.80
N PHE A 59 -9.08 19.30 -28.06
CA PHE A 59 -10.35 19.84 -28.54
C PHE A 59 -10.28 21.38 -28.62
N ASP A 60 -11.19 21.99 -29.37
CA ASP A 60 -11.46 23.42 -29.24
C ASP A 60 -11.88 23.78 -27.80
N GLY A 61 -11.64 25.02 -27.38
CA GLY A 61 -11.71 25.41 -25.97
C GLY A 61 -10.55 24.91 -25.08
N GLY A 62 -9.73 23.97 -25.57
CA GLY A 62 -8.48 23.55 -24.92
C GLY A 62 -8.56 22.31 -24.04
N VAL A 63 -9.72 21.63 -23.97
CA VAL A 63 -9.88 20.32 -23.34
C VAL A 63 -8.94 19.30 -23.98
N THR A 64 -8.44 18.38 -23.16
CA THR A 64 -7.59 17.25 -23.56
C THR A 64 -8.27 15.90 -23.29
N GLY A 65 -7.94 14.93 -24.13
CA GLY A 65 -8.29 13.52 -23.95
C GLY A 65 -7.26 12.63 -24.64
N PHE A 66 -7.36 11.31 -24.50
CA PHE A 66 -6.49 10.35 -25.19
C PHE A 66 -7.30 9.39 -26.08
N ALA A 67 -6.74 9.03 -27.24
CA ALA A 67 -7.34 8.06 -28.15
C ALA A 67 -7.29 6.64 -27.54
N HIS A 68 -8.45 6.12 -27.14
CA HIS A 68 -8.60 4.83 -26.45
C HIS A 68 -8.99 3.69 -27.39
N THR A 69 -9.87 3.95 -28.38
CA THR A 69 -10.14 3.03 -29.50
C THR A 69 -9.90 3.73 -30.84
N LEU A 70 -9.55 2.95 -31.85
CA LEU A 70 -9.37 3.38 -33.24
C LEU A 70 -10.22 2.47 -34.14
N ASP A 71 -11.47 2.86 -34.36
CA ASP A 71 -12.41 2.18 -35.25
C ASP A 71 -12.31 2.75 -36.68
N GLU A 72 -12.95 2.11 -37.67
CA GLU A 72 -12.79 2.45 -39.11
C GLU A 72 -13.16 3.91 -39.45
N ASP A 73 -14.25 4.42 -38.85
CA ASP A 73 -14.76 5.79 -39.05
C ASP A 73 -14.59 6.72 -37.84
N LEU A 74 -14.29 6.17 -36.64
CA LEU A 74 -14.38 6.88 -35.36
C LEU A 74 -13.21 6.53 -34.42
N ILE A 75 -12.79 7.54 -33.66
CA ILE A 75 -11.86 7.41 -32.54
C ILE A 75 -12.65 7.62 -31.25
N SER A 76 -12.62 6.66 -30.31
CA SER A 76 -13.14 6.91 -28.96
C SER A 76 -12.07 7.63 -28.14
N VAL A 77 -12.35 8.88 -27.77
CA VAL A 77 -11.41 9.75 -27.04
C VAL A 77 -11.89 9.93 -25.61
N VAL A 78 -11.15 9.38 -24.66
CA VAL A 78 -11.47 9.50 -23.23
C VAL A 78 -10.98 10.86 -22.73
N LEU A 79 -11.87 11.66 -22.16
CA LEU A 79 -11.58 13.01 -21.70
C LEU A 79 -10.84 13.01 -20.35
N LEU A 80 -9.81 13.84 -20.28
CA LEU A 80 -8.98 14.07 -19.08
C LEU A 80 -9.45 15.29 -18.27
N ASP A 81 -10.11 16.22 -18.96
CA ASP A 81 -10.75 17.41 -18.39
C ASP A 81 -12.28 17.23 -18.32
N PRO A 82 -13.02 18.05 -17.52
CA PRO A 82 -14.48 18.07 -17.55
C PRO A 82 -15.05 18.33 -18.95
N ASP A 83 -16.09 17.58 -19.29
CA ASP A 83 -16.71 17.48 -20.61
C ASP A 83 -17.53 18.72 -21.03
N ALA A 84 -17.98 19.53 -20.08
CA ALA A 84 -18.98 20.61 -20.24
C ALA A 84 -18.68 21.72 -21.29
N SER A 85 -17.51 21.69 -21.95
CA SER A 85 -17.17 22.58 -23.07
C SER A 85 -17.03 21.89 -24.43
N VAL A 86 -17.02 20.55 -24.47
CA VAL A 86 -16.92 19.75 -25.70
C VAL A 86 -18.31 19.59 -26.31
N GLN A 87 -18.47 19.95 -27.58
CA GLN A 87 -19.74 19.89 -28.30
C GLN A 87 -19.58 19.12 -29.62
N ALA A 88 -20.69 18.59 -30.14
CA ALA A 88 -20.70 18.02 -31.49
C ALA A 88 -20.27 19.07 -32.54
N GLN A 89 -19.61 18.60 -33.60
CA GLN A 89 -18.94 19.36 -34.65
C GLN A 89 -17.75 20.24 -34.20
N ALA A 90 -17.39 20.26 -32.91
CA ALA A 90 -16.17 20.92 -32.44
C ALA A 90 -14.91 20.32 -33.10
N ALA A 91 -13.93 21.17 -33.36
CA ALA A 91 -12.67 20.77 -33.97
C ALA A 91 -11.79 19.99 -32.98
N VAL A 92 -11.20 18.89 -33.45
CA VAL A 92 -10.27 18.07 -32.68
C VAL A 92 -8.92 18.03 -33.41
N THR A 93 -7.84 18.20 -32.66
CA THR A 93 -6.48 18.30 -33.19
C THR A 93 -5.55 17.29 -32.53
N ARG A 94 -4.73 16.65 -33.37
CA ARG A 94 -3.62 15.79 -32.92
C ARG A 94 -2.52 16.59 -32.25
N THR A 95 -1.91 16.01 -31.22
CA THR A 95 -0.66 16.51 -30.63
C THR A 95 0.58 15.83 -31.21
N GLY A 96 0.44 14.61 -31.74
CA GLY A 96 1.56 13.75 -32.15
C GLY A 96 2.32 13.10 -30.98
N ALA A 97 1.83 13.23 -29.74
CA ALA A 97 2.47 12.71 -28.53
C ALA A 97 1.51 11.82 -27.72
N VAL A 98 2.07 10.81 -27.05
CA VAL A 98 1.37 10.06 -26.00
C VAL A 98 1.26 10.90 -24.72
N LEU A 99 0.43 10.48 -23.76
CA LEU A 99 0.30 11.21 -22.50
C LEU A 99 1.57 11.11 -21.64
N GLU A 100 2.08 12.27 -21.23
CA GLU A 100 3.23 12.42 -20.34
C GLU A 100 2.83 13.15 -19.05
N VAL A 101 3.57 12.90 -17.97
CA VAL A 101 3.45 13.62 -16.70
C VAL A 101 4.75 14.40 -16.39
N PRO A 102 4.68 15.63 -15.84
CA PRO A 102 5.83 16.33 -15.29
C PRO A 102 6.49 15.56 -14.14
N VAL A 103 7.81 15.50 -14.12
CA VAL A 103 8.60 14.73 -13.14
C VAL A 103 9.76 15.55 -12.57
N GLY A 104 10.29 15.11 -11.42
CA GLY A 104 11.48 15.69 -10.80
C GLY A 104 11.31 16.17 -9.35
N PRO A 105 12.40 16.63 -8.70
CA PRO A 105 12.39 17.06 -7.30
C PRO A 105 11.42 18.21 -6.99
N GLN A 106 10.99 18.97 -8.01
CA GLN A 106 10.03 20.08 -7.88
C GLN A 106 8.61 19.63 -7.49
N LEU A 107 8.31 18.32 -7.57
CA LEU A 107 7.05 17.74 -7.09
C LEU A 107 7.09 17.33 -5.60
N LEU A 108 8.26 17.31 -4.96
CA LEU A 108 8.39 16.93 -3.55
C LEU A 108 7.61 17.89 -2.64
N GLY A 109 6.74 17.34 -1.79
CA GLY A 109 5.81 18.10 -0.94
C GLY A 109 4.58 18.66 -1.65
N ARG A 110 4.40 18.40 -2.95
CA ARG A 110 3.29 18.93 -3.75
C ARG A 110 2.09 17.98 -3.80
N VAL A 111 0.92 18.58 -3.94
CA VAL A 111 -0.32 17.91 -4.33
C VAL A 111 -0.61 18.29 -5.78
N VAL A 112 -0.73 17.30 -6.66
CA VAL A 112 -0.93 17.48 -8.10
C VAL A 112 -2.04 16.56 -8.61
N ASP A 113 -2.65 16.93 -9.73
CA ASP A 113 -3.43 15.98 -10.53
C ASP A 113 -2.49 15.05 -11.34
N PRO A 114 -3.02 13.98 -11.96
CA PRO A 114 -2.24 13.07 -12.82
C PRO A 114 -1.58 13.71 -14.06
N LEU A 115 -1.91 14.96 -14.39
CA LEU A 115 -1.32 15.73 -15.49
C LEU A 115 -0.23 16.69 -14.96
N GLY A 116 0.11 16.60 -13.67
CA GLY A 116 1.07 17.45 -12.97
C GLY A 116 0.58 18.87 -12.69
N ARG A 117 -0.72 19.15 -12.80
CA ARG A 117 -1.28 20.47 -12.45
C ARG A 117 -1.39 20.57 -10.92
N PRO A 118 -0.89 21.65 -10.27
CA PRO A 118 -1.03 21.81 -8.83
C PRO A 118 -2.49 21.82 -8.36
N LEU A 119 -2.75 21.05 -7.30
CA LEU A 119 -3.99 21.04 -6.51
C LEU A 119 -3.77 21.60 -5.09
N ASP A 120 -2.58 22.16 -4.84
CA ASP A 120 -2.24 22.94 -3.65
C ASP A 120 -2.10 24.43 -4.01
N ASP A 121 -2.12 25.31 -3.00
CA ASP A 121 -1.92 26.75 -3.15
C ASP A 121 -0.45 27.15 -3.46
N GLY A 122 0.37 26.20 -3.93
CA GLY A 122 1.78 26.41 -4.24
C GLY A 122 2.00 27.02 -5.64
N PRO A 123 3.22 27.52 -5.93
CA PRO A 123 3.54 28.07 -7.24
C PRO A 123 3.46 26.98 -8.34
N PRO A 124 3.29 27.36 -9.62
CA PRO A 124 3.39 26.43 -10.74
C PRO A 124 4.66 25.58 -10.68
N LEU A 125 4.59 24.31 -11.11
CA LEU A 125 5.76 23.42 -11.09
C LEU A 125 6.90 24.01 -11.94
N GLY A 126 8.09 24.09 -11.33
CA GLY A 126 9.31 24.59 -11.98
C GLY A 126 10.13 23.49 -12.69
N THR A 127 9.50 22.38 -13.09
CA THR A 127 10.18 21.32 -13.85
C THR A 127 9.94 21.48 -15.35
N THR A 128 10.93 21.07 -16.13
CA THR A 128 10.85 20.90 -17.59
C THR A 128 10.94 19.43 -18.01
N ASP A 129 11.25 18.54 -17.07
CA ASP A 129 11.37 17.10 -17.34
C ASP A 129 9.96 16.48 -17.34
N THR A 130 9.64 15.73 -18.38
CA THR A 130 8.44 14.89 -18.49
C THR A 130 8.83 13.43 -18.68
N LEU A 131 7.91 12.52 -18.35
CA LEU A 131 7.99 11.11 -18.73
C LEU A 131 6.60 10.63 -19.20
N PRO A 132 6.52 9.77 -20.24
CA PRO A 132 5.29 9.07 -20.60
C PRO A 132 4.67 8.38 -19.38
N ILE A 133 3.34 8.40 -19.26
CA ILE A 133 2.65 7.70 -18.16
C ILE A 133 2.70 6.18 -18.35
N GLU A 134 2.68 5.71 -19.60
CA GLU A 134 2.92 4.33 -19.97
C GLU A 134 4.41 4.13 -20.29
N ARG A 135 5.08 3.29 -19.50
CA ARG A 135 6.48 2.89 -19.69
C ARG A 135 6.58 1.37 -19.54
N PRO A 136 7.47 0.69 -20.28
CA PRO A 136 7.70 -0.74 -20.08
C PRO A 136 8.28 -1.00 -18.69
N ALA A 137 7.90 -2.14 -18.10
CA ALA A 137 8.52 -2.64 -16.88
C ALA A 137 10.00 -3.00 -17.12
N PRO A 138 10.89 -2.88 -16.11
CA PRO A 138 12.28 -3.35 -16.23
C PRO A 138 12.34 -4.84 -16.58
N ALA A 139 13.21 -5.23 -17.52
CA ALA A 139 13.32 -6.63 -17.92
C ALA A 139 13.98 -7.47 -16.82
N ILE A 140 13.87 -8.80 -16.90
CA ILE A 140 14.40 -9.71 -15.85
C ILE A 140 15.91 -9.51 -15.60
N ILE A 141 16.69 -9.18 -16.64
CA ILE A 141 18.14 -8.91 -16.55
C ILE A 141 18.47 -7.54 -15.96
N ASP A 142 17.51 -6.62 -15.93
CA ASP A 142 17.67 -5.26 -15.41
C ASP A 142 17.42 -5.19 -13.90
N ARG A 143 16.75 -6.20 -13.34
CA ARG A 143 16.35 -6.28 -11.92
C ARG A 143 17.45 -6.87 -11.04
N ASP A 144 17.35 -6.62 -9.74
CA ASP A 144 18.15 -7.27 -8.69
C ASP A 144 17.27 -8.04 -7.70
N LEU A 145 17.89 -8.76 -6.77
CA LEU A 145 17.19 -9.42 -5.67
C LEU A 145 16.68 -8.39 -4.64
N VAL A 146 15.44 -8.56 -4.21
CA VAL A 146 14.89 -7.85 -3.06
C VAL A 146 15.47 -8.45 -1.77
N SER A 147 16.48 -7.77 -1.21
CA SER A 147 17.23 -8.20 -0.01
C SER A 147 17.36 -7.10 1.06
N GLU A 148 16.98 -5.87 0.75
CA GLU A 148 16.98 -4.73 1.66
C GLU A 148 15.56 -4.50 2.20
N PRO A 149 15.35 -4.25 3.50
CA PRO A 149 14.02 -3.97 4.05
C PRO A 149 13.49 -2.59 3.67
N LEU A 150 12.16 -2.50 3.61
CA LEU A 150 11.40 -1.25 3.69
C LEU A 150 10.55 -1.36 4.97
N ASP A 151 11.16 -0.97 6.10
CA ASP A 151 10.52 -1.05 7.42
C ASP A 151 9.26 -0.16 7.45
N THR A 152 8.13 -0.72 7.84
CA THR A 152 6.87 0.01 8.07
C THR A 152 6.79 0.59 9.48
N GLY A 153 7.62 0.10 10.40
CA GLY A 153 7.58 0.38 11.83
C GLY A 153 6.38 -0.28 12.53
N VAL A 154 5.72 -1.24 11.88
CA VAL A 154 4.49 -1.90 12.34
C VAL A 154 4.78 -3.37 12.58
N LEU A 155 4.87 -3.76 13.86
CA LEU A 155 5.49 -5.01 14.30
C LEU A 155 4.97 -6.28 13.60
N ILE A 156 3.66 -6.37 13.36
CA ILE A 156 3.07 -7.54 12.70
C ILE A 156 3.45 -7.64 11.21
N VAL A 157 3.64 -6.50 10.54
CA VAL A 157 4.10 -6.47 9.15
C VAL A 157 5.60 -6.75 9.11
N ASP A 158 6.40 -5.98 9.83
CA ASP A 158 7.86 -6.07 9.71
C ASP A 158 8.41 -7.40 10.25
N ALA A 159 7.75 -8.02 11.25
CA ALA A 159 8.14 -9.34 11.77
C ALA A 159 7.62 -10.55 10.96
N LEU A 160 6.44 -10.47 10.31
CA LEU A 160 5.78 -11.63 9.67
C LEU A 160 5.53 -11.49 8.14
N PHE A 161 5.26 -10.28 7.66
CA PHE A 161 4.84 -9.96 6.29
C PHE A 161 5.73 -8.87 5.67
N THR A 162 7.03 -8.99 5.94
CA THR A 162 8.02 -7.93 5.67
C THR A 162 8.04 -7.56 4.19
N ILE A 163 8.10 -6.26 3.96
CA ILE A 163 8.19 -5.62 2.64
C ILE A 163 9.65 -5.25 2.39
N GLY A 164 10.17 -5.60 1.22
CA GLY A 164 11.50 -5.19 0.79
C GLY A 164 11.50 -4.02 -0.20
N ARG A 165 12.68 -3.43 -0.39
CA ARG A 165 12.95 -2.39 -1.40
C ARG A 165 12.86 -3.00 -2.81
N GLY A 166 11.82 -2.61 -3.56
CA GLY A 166 11.46 -3.21 -4.85
C GLY A 166 10.37 -4.28 -4.81
N GLN A 167 9.72 -4.52 -3.67
CA GLN A 167 8.61 -5.47 -3.51
C GLN A 167 7.24 -4.82 -3.79
N ARG A 168 6.28 -5.64 -4.23
CA ARG A 168 4.87 -5.29 -4.40
C ARG A 168 4.03 -6.04 -3.37
N GLU A 169 3.48 -5.35 -2.38
CA GLU A 169 2.69 -5.99 -1.31
C GLU A 169 1.26 -5.42 -1.30
N LEU A 170 0.27 -6.27 -1.60
CA LEU A 170 -1.13 -5.86 -1.68
C LEU A 170 -1.73 -5.63 -0.28
N ILE A 171 -2.32 -4.47 -0.01
CA ILE A 171 -3.12 -4.24 1.20
C ILE A 171 -4.60 -4.39 0.85
N ILE A 172 -5.20 -5.52 1.21
CA ILE A 172 -6.56 -5.91 0.81
C ILE A 172 -7.46 -6.15 2.03
N GLY A 173 -8.77 -5.94 1.86
CA GLY A 173 -9.77 -6.19 2.89
C GLY A 173 -10.97 -5.28 2.75
N ASP A 174 -11.90 -5.38 3.69
CA ASP A 174 -13.19 -4.69 3.60
C ASP A 174 -13.08 -3.18 3.81
N ARG A 175 -14.20 -2.51 3.55
CA ARG A 175 -14.35 -1.08 3.81
C ARG A 175 -14.10 -0.74 5.28
N ALA A 176 -13.27 0.28 5.50
CA ALA A 176 -12.90 0.82 6.82
C ALA A 176 -12.07 -0.09 7.77
N THR A 177 -11.56 -1.26 7.34
CA THR A 177 -10.68 -2.13 8.17
C THR A 177 -9.29 -1.55 8.48
N GLY A 178 -8.94 -0.40 7.88
CA GLY A 178 -7.68 0.32 8.14
C GLY A 178 -6.66 0.30 7.00
N LYS A 179 -7.03 -0.14 5.79
CA LYS A 179 -6.13 -0.25 4.62
C LYS A 179 -5.23 0.98 4.39
N THR A 180 -5.85 2.14 4.17
CA THR A 180 -5.16 3.43 4.02
C THR A 180 -4.33 3.77 5.26
N SER A 181 -4.84 3.48 6.47
CA SER A 181 -4.12 3.79 7.71
C SER A 181 -2.76 3.11 7.75
N LEU A 182 -2.70 1.81 7.46
CA LEU A 182 -1.46 1.03 7.42
C LEU A 182 -0.47 1.56 6.36
N ALA A 183 -0.96 1.85 5.16
CA ALA A 183 -0.12 2.41 4.09
C ALA A 183 0.44 3.80 4.44
N ILE A 184 -0.31 4.63 5.17
CA ILE A 184 0.17 5.94 5.64
C ILE A 184 1.09 5.82 6.85
N ASP A 185 0.87 4.85 7.74
CA ASP A 185 1.81 4.56 8.83
C ASP A 185 3.18 4.13 8.25
N ALA A 186 3.20 3.33 7.18
CA ALA A 186 4.42 3.00 6.42
C ALA A 186 5.10 4.23 5.76
N ILE A 187 4.34 5.11 5.08
CA ILE A 187 4.88 6.39 4.55
C ILE A 187 5.44 7.27 5.67
N VAL A 188 4.76 7.34 6.82
CA VAL A 188 5.20 8.13 7.99
C VAL A 188 6.51 7.58 8.56
N ASN A 189 6.72 6.26 8.58
CA ASN A 189 7.97 5.66 9.03
C ASN A 189 9.17 6.04 8.15
N GLN A 190 8.96 6.25 6.83
CA GLN A 190 10.03 6.65 5.91
C GLN A 190 10.64 8.02 6.22
N ARG A 191 10.10 8.81 7.16
CA ARG A 191 10.56 10.17 7.53
C ARG A 191 12.03 10.27 7.97
N GLN A 192 12.67 9.18 8.39
CA GLN A 192 14.10 9.13 8.73
C GLN A 192 14.94 8.35 7.71
N THR A 193 14.35 8.00 6.56
CA THR A 193 14.98 7.24 5.47
C THR A 193 15.27 8.12 4.24
N ASP A 194 15.97 7.51 3.30
CA ASP A 194 16.22 7.95 1.93
C ASP A 194 15.06 7.71 0.95
N VAL A 195 13.96 7.08 1.39
CA VAL A 195 12.84 6.68 0.51
C VAL A 195 11.92 7.86 0.18
N ILE A 196 11.74 8.13 -1.12
CA ILE A 196 10.76 9.08 -1.64
C ILE A 196 9.37 8.43 -1.69
N CYS A 197 8.37 9.07 -1.09
CA CYS A 197 7.01 8.54 -1.05
C CYS A 197 6.13 9.18 -2.14
N VAL A 198 5.31 8.37 -2.81
CA VAL A 198 4.27 8.82 -3.74
C VAL A 198 2.95 8.20 -3.32
N TYR A 199 1.97 9.03 -2.97
CA TYR A 199 0.61 8.60 -2.64
C TYR A 199 -0.33 8.93 -3.80
N VAL A 200 -0.89 7.90 -4.43
CA VAL A 200 -1.87 8.02 -5.52
C VAL A 200 -3.27 7.80 -4.96
N ALA A 201 -4.15 8.79 -5.11
CA ALA A 201 -5.56 8.70 -4.77
C ALA A 201 -6.41 8.60 -6.05
N ILE A 202 -7.18 7.51 -6.17
CA ILE A 202 -8.04 7.18 -7.31
C ILE A 202 -9.48 7.08 -6.80
N GLY A 203 -10.41 7.85 -7.39
CA GLY A 203 -11.82 7.83 -7.01
C GLY A 203 -12.08 8.13 -5.53
N GLN A 204 -11.18 8.88 -4.89
CA GLN A 204 -11.29 9.18 -3.46
C GLN A 204 -12.09 10.45 -3.21
N ARG A 205 -12.78 10.50 -2.07
CA ARG A 205 -13.41 11.73 -1.57
C ARG A 205 -12.32 12.70 -1.14
N ALA A 206 -12.38 13.95 -1.58
CA ALA A 206 -11.37 14.97 -1.25
C ALA A 206 -11.13 15.13 0.27
N SER A 207 -12.17 14.97 1.10
CA SER A 207 -12.06 15.00 2.57
C SER A 207 -11.36 13.78 3.18
N ALA A 208 -11.25 12.66 2.47
CA ALA A 208 -10.42 11.53 2.87
C ALA A 208 -8.96 11.74 2.46
N VAL A 209 -8.71 12.18 1.22
CA VAL A 209 -7.36 12.52 0.72
C VAL A 209 -6.73 13.63 1.57
N ARG A 210 -7.50 14.65 1.96
CA ARG A 210 -7.03 15.70 2.87
C ARG A 210 -6.55 15.16 4.21
N ARG A 211 -7.26 14.20 4.82
CA ARG A 211 -6.81 13.56 6.08
C ARG A 211 -5.50 12.79 5.91
N VAL A 212 -5.23 12.23 4.73
CA VAL A 212 -3.95 11.59 4.41
C VAL A 212 -2.84 12.64 4.31
N ILE A 213 -3.05 13.70 3.53
CA ILE A 213 -2.09 14.81 3.37
C ILE A 213 -1.78 15.45 4.73
N ASP A 214 -2.80 15.77 5.53
CA ASP A 214 -2.64 16.39 6.85
C ASP A 214 -1.98 15.45 7.87
N ALA A 215 -2.15 14.11 7.75
CA ALA A 215 -1.44 13.14 8.57
C ALA A 215 0.06 13.04 8.21
N VAL A 216 0.40 12.93 6.91
CA VAL A 216 1.80 12.91 6.47
C VAL A 216 2.51 14.21 6.83
N ARG A 217 1.85 15.37 6.67
CA ARG A 217 2.35 16.68 7.09
C ARG A 217 2.58 16.82 8.60
N ARG A 218 1.85 16.07 9.43
CA ARG A 218 1.93 16.16 10.91
C ARG A 218 2.92 15.16 11.53
N TYR A 219 3.02 13.95 10.98
CA TYR A 219 3.77 12.85 11.60
C TYR A 219 4.97 12.35 10.77
N GLY A 220 4.92 12.53 9.45
CA GLY A 220 5.91 12.02 8.50
C GLY A 220 6.85 13.10 7.96
N ALA A 221 7.28 12.91 6.72
CA ALA A 221 8.16 13.82 5.98
C ALA A 221 7.44 14.36 4.73
N PRO A 222 6.62 15.42 4.84
CA PRO A 222 5.91 15.96 3.67
C PRO A 222 6.87 16.39 2.57
N GLU A 223 8.05 16.90 2.89
CA GLU A 223 9.10 17.32 1.94
C GLU A 223 9.74 16.16 1.16
N ARG A 224 9.38 14.91 1.45
CA ARG A 224 9.74 13.70 0.69
C ARG A 224 8.51 12.93 0.17
N CYS A 225 7.31 13.50 0.29
CA CYS A 225 6.07 12.88 -0.17
C CYS A 225 5.43 13.68 -1.31
N ILE A 226 5.02 12.99 -2.37
CA ILE A 226 4.27 13.54 -3.51
C ILE A 226 2.85 12.98 -3.47
N PHE A 227 1.83 13.81 -3.69
CA PHE A 227 0.43 13.37 -3.70
C PHE A 227 -0.15 13.56 -5.11
N VAL A 228 -0.50 12.45 -5.78
CA VAL A 228 -1.16 12.43 -7.09
C VAL A 228 -2.63 12.12 -6.87
N VAL A 229 -3.52 13.04 -7.21
CA VAL A 229 -4.92 12.99 -6.76
C VAL A 229 -5.90 13.14 -7.93
N ALA A 230 -6.59 12.04 -8.25
CA ALA A 230 -7.80 12.05 -9.07
C ALA A 230 -9.02 11.80 -8.16
N PRO A 231 -9.73 12.86 -7.71
CA PRO A 231 -10.87 12.71 -6.81
C PRO A 231 -12.07 12.09 -7.55
N ALA A 232 -13.01 11.52 -6.79
CA ALA A 232 -14.24 10.89 -7.33
C ALA A 232 -15.13 11.80 -8.21
N ALA A 233 -14.90 13.12 -8.20
CA ALA A 233 -15.61 14.11 -9.02
C ALA A 233 -14.77 14.61 -10.21
N SER A 234 -13.67 13.94 -10.56
CA SER A 234 -12.88 14.20 -11.77
C SER A 234 -13.26 13.27 -12.90
N ALA A 235 -12.96 13.66 -14.14
CA ALA A 235 -13.30 12.89 -15.34
C ALA A 235 -12.77 11.43 -15.25
N PRO A 236 -13.50 10.42 -15.77
CA PRO A 236 -13.06 9.01 -15.73
C PRO A 236 -11.65 8.80 -16.29
N GLY A 237 -11.28 9.51 -17.37
CA GLY A 237 -9.93 9.48 -17.91
C GLY A 237 -8.85 9.90 -16.91
N LEU A 238 -9.11 10.95 -16.11
CA LEU A 238 -8.17 11.42 -15.10
C LEU A 238 -7.99 10.38 -13.98
N GLN A 239 -9.06 9.69 -13.59
CA GLN A 239 -9.01 8.61 -12.60
C GLN A 239 -8.26 7.38 -13.13
N TRP A 240 -8.39 7.07 -14.42
CA TRP A 240 -7.68 5.97 -15.09
C TRP A 240 -6.17 6.25 -15.25
N VAL A 241 -5.76 7.48 -15.59
CA VAL A 241 -4.31 7.79 -15.75
C VAL A 241 -3.55 7.93 -14.42
N ALA A 242 -4.25 8.10 -13.30
CA ALA A 242 -3.67 8.41 -11.99
C ALA A 242 -2.53 7.47 -11.51
N PRO A 243 -2.67 6.13 -11.52
CA PRO A 243 -1.58 5.26 -11.08
C PRO A 243 -0.42 5.22 -12.07
N PHE A 244 -0.69 5.30 -13.38
CA PHE A 244 0.36 5.35 -14.40
C PHE A 244 1.23 6.61 -14.27
N ALA A 245 0.60 7.76 -14.02
CA ALA A 245 1.28 9.01 -13.72
C ALA A 245 2.08 8.95 -12.40
N GLY A 246 1.47 8.43 -11.32
CA GLY A 246 2.14 8.25 -10.04
C GLY A 246 3.35 7.31 -10.10
N PHE A 247 3.27 6.25 -10.90
CA PHE A 247 4.41 5.38 -11.18
C PHE A 247 5.50 6.12 -11.96
N SER A 248 5.20 6.82 -13.06
CA SER A 248 6.24 7.57 -13.81
C SER A 248 6.93 8.64 -12.97
N ILE A 249 6.23 9.28 -12.03
CA ILE A 249 6.81 10.18 -11.02
C ILE A 249 7.76 9.42 -10.08
N ALA A 250 7.34 8.28 -9.52
CA ALA A 250 8.18 7.49 -8.60
C ALA A 250 9.42 6.88 -9.32
N GLU A 251 9.25 6.46 -10.57
CA GLU A 251 10.31 5.90 -11.41
C GLU A 251 11.42 6.91 -11.71
N TYR A 252 11.13 8.22 -11.78
CA TYR A 252 12.16 9.26 -11.94
C TYR A 252 13.29 9.12 -10.92
N PHE A 253 12.94 8.76 -9.68
CA PHE A 253 13.86 8.58 -8.56
C PHE A 253 14.52 7.19 -8.61
N ARG A 254 13.74 6.11 -8.87
CA ARG A 254 14.26 4.74 -9.11
C ARG A 254 15.38 4.72 -10.16
N ASP A 255 15.11 5.33 -11.31
CA ASP A 255 15.99 5.35 -12.49
C ASP A 255 17.23 6.24 -12.29
N ARG A 256 17.34 6.93 -11.14
CA ARG A 256 18.50 7.73 -10.70
C ARG A 256 19.23 7.08 -9.52
N GLY A 257 18.99 5.79 -9.25
CA GLY A 257 19.64 5.04 -8.16
C GLY A 257 19.08 5.35 -6.78
N GLN A 258 17.92 6.00 -6.68
CA GLN A 258 17.25 6.28 -5.40
C GLN A 258 16.16 5.25 -5.11
N HIS A 259 15.60 5.32 -3.90
CA HIS A 259 14.56 4.42 -3.44
C HIS A 259 13.22 5.17 -3.33
N ALA A 260 12.14 4.54 -3.80
CA ALA A 260 10.81 5.09 -3.81
C ALA A 260 9.75 4.08 -3.34
N LEU A 261 8.71 4.59 -2.71
CA LEU A 261 7.53 3.86 -2.23
C LEU A 261 6.28 4.48 -2.88
N VAL A 262 5.54 3.71 -3.67
CA VAL A 262 4.24 4.13 -4.22
C VAL A 262 3.08 3.43 -3.52
N VAL A 263 2.18 4.21 -2.93
CA VAL A 263 0.88 3.74 -2.39
C VAL A 263 -0.20 4.07 -3.40
N VAL A 264 -1.12 3.13 -3.67
CA VAL A 264 -2.23 3.35 -4.62
C VAL A 264 -3.57 3.05 -3.94
N ASP A 265 -4.35 4.10 -3.65
CA ASP A 265 -5.63 4.05 -2.94
C ASP A 265 -6.78 4.49 -3.89
N ASP A 266 -7.44 3.58 -4.61
CA ASP A 266 -7.28 2.13 -4.62
C ASP A 266 -7.46 1.53 -6.03
N LEU A 267 -6.95 0.30 -6.24
CA LEU A 267 -7.01 -0.37 -7.53
C LEU A 267 -8.38 -1.02 -7.83
N THR A 268 -9.24 -1.21 -6.84
CA THR A 268 -10.64 -1.66 -7.06
C THR A 268 -11.42 -0.58 -7.81
N LYS A 269 -11.27 0.69 -7.41
CA LYS A 269 -11.83 1.85 -8.14
C LYS A 269 -11.21 2.04 -9.51
N HIS A 270 -9.89 1.88 -9.64
CA HIS A 270 -9.25 1.92 -10.97
C HIS A 270 -9.84 0.87 -11.92
N ALA A 271 -10.07 -0.35 -11.44
CA ALA A 271 -10.73 -1.39 -12.23
C ALA A 271 -12.17 -1.00 -12.58
N ALA A 272 -12.92 -0.40 -11.65
CA ALA A 272 -14.28 0.06 -11.89
C ALA A 272 -14.34 1.17 -12.96
N THR A 273 -13.42 2.14 -12.94
CA THR A 273 -13.26 3.17 -13.98
C THR A 273 -12.85 2.58 -15.33
N HIS A 274 -11.93 1.61 -15.36
CA HIS A 274 -11.57 0.95 -16.61
C HIS A 274 -12.74 0.16 -17.21
N ARG A 275 -13.56 -0.50 -16.37
CA ARG A 275 -14.82 -1.15 -16.78
C ARG A 275 -15.86 -0.14 -17.29
N GLU A 276 -16.00 1.00 -16.63
CA GLU A 276 -16.88 2.10 -17.05
C GLU A 276 -16.50 2.58 -18.45
N LEU A 277 -15.22 2.87 -18.70
CA LEU A 277 -14.70 3.25 -20.01
C LEU A 277 -14.97 2.17 -21.08
N ALA A 278 -14.60 0.91 -20.81
CA ALA A 278 -14.79 -0.20 -21.73
C ALA A 278 -16.26 -0.45 -22.11
N LEU A 279 -17.19 -0.30 -21.15
CA LEU A 279 -18.63 -0.43 -21.43
C LEU A 279 -19.17 0.74 -22.28
N LEU A 280 -18.62 1.94 -22.12
CA LEU A 280 -18.98 3.14 -22.90
C LEU A 280 -18.38 3.12 -24.33
N THR A 281 -17.18 2.57 -24.51
CA THR A 281 -16.59 2.26 -25.83
C THR A 281 -17.23 1.05 -26.51
N ARG A 282 -17.99 0.24 -25.76
CA ARG A 282 -18.68 -1.02 -26.17
C ARG A 282 -17.73 -2.19 -26.41
N GLU A 283 -16.61 -2.23 -25.72
CA GLU A 283 -15.72 -3.39 -25.67
C GLU A 283 -16.44 -4.61 -25.03
N PRO A 284 -16.21 -5.84 -25.51
CA PRO A 284 -16.87 -7.03 -24.97
C PRO A 284 -16.56 -7.27 -23.47
N PRO A 285 -17.57 -7.25 -22.57
CA PRO A 285 -17.36 -7.48 -21.15
C PRO A 285 -17.18 -8.96 -20.82
N GLY A 286 -16.31 -9.24 -19.86
CA GLY A 286 -16.07 -10.57 -19.28
C GLY A 286 -16.68 -10.73 -17.88
N ARG A 287 -15.97 -11.47 -17.01
CA ARG A 287 -16.40 -11.76 -15.64
C ARG A 287 -16.61 -10.46 -14.84
N GLU A 288 -17.69 -10.41 -14.06
CA GLU A 288 -18.07 -9.23 -13.25
C GLU A 288 -18.16 -7.93 -14.10
N ALA A 289 -18.46 -8.10 -15.40
CA ALA A 289 -18.53 -7.11 -16.47
C ALA A 289 -17.22 -6.35 -16.78
N TYR A 290 -16.07 -6.74 -16.21
CA TYR A 290 -14.78 -6.13 -16.55
C TYR A 290 -14.29 -6.57 -17.95
N PRO A 291 -13.57 -5.72 -18.71
CA PRO A 291 -12.97 -6.11 -19.99
C PRO A 291 -11.88 -7.17 -19.79
N GLY A 292 -11.59 -7.94 -20.85
CA GLY A 292 -10.67 -9.07 -20.80
C GLY A 292 -9.21 -8.72 -20.49
N ASP A 293 -8.82 -7.45 -20.66
CA ASP A 293 -7.46 -6.95 -20.45
C ASP A 293 -7.21 -6.34 -19.05
N ILE A 294 -8.21 -6.27 -18.15
CA ILE A 294 -8.05 -5.67 -16.81
C ILE A 294 -6.86 -6.27 -16.03
N PHE A 295 -6.61 -7.58 -16.20
CA PHE A 295 -5.43 -8.24 -15.65
C PHE A 295 -4.14 -7.64 -16.21
N TYR A 296 -4.04 -7.46 -17.53
CA TYR A 296 -2.88 -6.87 -18.19
C TYR A 296 -2.69 -5.40 -17.80
N VAL A 297 -3.76 -4.62 -17.64
CA VAL A 297 -3.73 -3.23 -17.18
C VAL A 297 -3.10 -3.11 -15.78
N HIS A 298 -3.50 -3.98 -14.84
CA HIS A 298 -2.88 -4.01 -13.50
C HIS A 298 -1.49 -4.66 -13.49
N ALA A 299 -1.24 -5.68 -14.33
CA ALA A 299 0.07 -6.33 -14.42
C ALA A 299 1.14 -5.40 -14.99
N ARG A 300 0.87 -4.74 -16.12
CA ARG A 300 1.82 -3.80 -16.78
C ARG A 300 2.08 -2.55 -15.94
N LEU A 301 1.14 -2.18 -15.06
CA LEU A 301 1.35 -1.17 -14.02
C LEU A 301 2.27 -1.70 -12.92
N LEU A 302 1.90 -2.80 -12.25
CA LEU A 302 2.59 -3.27 -11.04
C LEU A 302 3.97 -3.87 -11.33
N GLU A 303 4.20 -4.50 -12.49
CA GLU A 303 5.53 -5.00 -12.91
C GLU A 303 6.61 -3.90 -13.03
N ARG A 304 6.22 -2.63 -13.09
CA ARG A 304 7.17 -1.49 -13.04
C ARG A 304 7.79 -1.31 -11.65
N ALA A 305 7.15 -1.77 -10.58
CA ALA A 305 7.73 -1.75 -9.24
C ALA A 305 8.74 -2.91 -9.10
N ALA A 306 10.02 -2.56 -8.97
CA ALA A 306 11.14 -3.50 -8.91
C ALA A 306 12.38 -2.86 -8.24
N LYS A 307 13.30 -3.71 -7.77
CA LYS A 307 14.71 -3.35 -7.48
C LYS A 307 15.48 -3.40 -8.80
N LEU A 308 16.16 -2.32 -9.18
CA LEU A 308 17.08 -2.30 -10.32
C LEU A 308 18.44 -2.89 -9.92
N SER A 309 19.11 -3.51 -10.88
CA SER A 309 20.47 -4.03 -10.75
C SER A 309 21.49 -2.91 -10.50
N ALA A 310 22.61 -3.25 -9.86
CA ALA A 310 23.72 -2.32 -9.64
C ALA A 310 24.24 -1.65 -10.93
N LYS A 311 24.05 -2.26 -12.12
CA LYS A 311 24.40 -1.67 -13.43
C LYS A 311 23.53 -0.46 -13.80
N LEU A 312 22.30 -0.43 -13.28
CA LEU A 312 21.31 0.64 -13.49
C LEU A 312 21.17 1.51 -12.23
N GLY A 313 22.22 1.61 -11.43
CA GLY A 313 22.27 2.46 -10.24
C GLY A 313 21.67 1.86 -8.97
N GLY A 314 21.11 0.63 -9.00
CA GLY A 314 20.68 -0.10 -7.80
C GLY A 314 19.39 0.39 -7.12
N GLY A 315 18.73 1.41 -7.67
CA GLY A 315 17.53 2.04 -7.10
C GLY A 315 16.31 1.12 -7.07
N SER A 316 15.27 1.49 -6.33
CA SER A 316 14.09 0.63 -6.14
C SER A 316 12.77 1.38 -6.17
N LEU A 317 11.74 0.76 -6.74
CA LEU A 317 10.35 1.17 -6.56
C LEU A 317 9.59 0.04 -5.86
N SER A 318 9.26 0.22 -4.58
CA SER A 318 8.30 -0.63 -3.87
C SER A 318 6.88 -0.13 -4.08
N ALA A 319 5.90 -1.03 -4.17
CA ALA A 319 4.49 -0.69 -4.34
C ALA A 319 3.61 -1.30 -3.25
N LEU A 320 2.72 -0.49 -2.70
CA LEU A 320 1.63 -0.89 -1.81
C LEU A 320 0.29 -0.55 -2.48
N PRO A 321 -0.16 -1.36 -3.46
CA PRO A 321 -1.52 -1.24 -3.97
C PRO A 321 -2.54 -1.57 -2.88
N ILE A 322 -3.61 -0.79 -2.81
CA ILE A 322 -4.76 -1.06 -1.95
C ILE A 322 -5.89 -1.65 -2.81
N ALA A 323 -6.62 -2.61 -2.25
CA ALA A 323 -7.85 -3.15 -2.83
C ALA A 323 -8.96 -3.25 -1.78
N GLU A 324 -10.20 -2.94 -2.17
CA GLU A 324 -11.39 -3.19 -1.35
C GLU A 324 -12.03 -4.53 -1.75
N THR A 325 -12.39 -5.34 -0.75
CA THR A 325 -13.27 -6.52 -0.88
C THR A 325 -14.69 -6.20 -0.44
N ASP A 326 -15.65 -6.92 -1.02
CA ASP A 326 -17.01 -7.00 -0.50
C ASP A 326 -17.10 -8.23 0.43
N ALA A 327 -17.41 -7.98 1.71
CA ALA A 327 -17.64 -8.99 2.76
C ALA A 327 -16.59 -10.12 2.82
N GLY A 328 -15.31 -9.76 2.78
CA GLY A 328 -14.17 -10.68 2.86
C GLY A 328 -13.92 -11.52 1.61
N ASN A 329 -14.63 -11.30 0.50
CA ASN A 329 -14.54 -12.15 -0.70
C ASN A 329 -13.24 -11.93 -1.50
N LEU A 330 -12.17 -12.62 -1.09
CA LEU A 330 -10.90 -12.68 -1.81
C LEU A 330 -10.98 -13.43 -3.16
N ALA A 331 -12.07 -14.15 -3.43
CA ALA A 331 -12.28 -14.92 -4.67
C ALA A 331 -13.07 -14.14 -5.76
N ALA A 332 -13.44 -12.88 -5.50
CA ALA A 332 -13.90 -11.95 -6.52
C ALA A 332 -12.80 -11.66 -7.57
N TYR A 333 -13.17 -11.22 -8.77
CA TYR A 333 -12.26 -11.22 -9.91
C TYR A 333 -11.05 -10.30 -9.73
N ILE A 334 -11.27 -9.06 -9.27
CA ILE A 334 -10.20 -8.07 -9.08
C ILE A 334 -9.26 -8.44 -7.91
N PRO A 335 -9.76 -8.84 -6.71
CA PRO A 335 -8.93 -9.45 -5.68
C PRO A 335 -8.05 -10.61 -6.17
N THR A 336 -8.63 -11.57 -6.91
CA THR A 336 -7.89 -12.74 -7.43
C THR A 336 -6.76 -12.30 -8.37
N ASN A 337 -7.05 -11.40 -9.31
CA ASN A 337 -6.06 -10.86 -10.23
C ASN A 337 -4.92 -10.16 -9.47
N LEU A 338 -5.25 -9.24 -8.55
CA LEU A 338 -4.25 -8.46 -7.81
C LEU A 338 -3.35 -9.33 -6.93
N ILE A 339 -3.92 -10.32 -6.22
CA ILE A 339 -3.15 -11.29 -5.41
C ILE A 339 -2.16 -12.06 -6.30
N SER A 340 -2.53 -12.43 -7.52
CA SER A 340 -1.62 -13.14 -8.44
C SER A 340 -0.51 -12.25 -9.03
N ILE A 341 -0.71 -10.92 -9.12
CA ILE A 341 0.21 -9.96 -9.74
C ILE A 341 1.26 -9.42 -8.75
N THR A 342 0.91 -9.23 -7.47
CA THR A 342 1.86 -8.76 -6.45
C THR A 342 2.87 -9.84 -6.04
N ASP A 343 3.82 -9.51 -5.16
CA ASP A 343 4.71 -10.47 -4.50
C ASP A 343 4.16 -10.97 -3.15
N GLY A 344 3.03 -10.43 -2.71
CA GLY A 344 2.38 -10.80 -1.46
C GLY A 344 1.11 -10.00 -1.18
N GLN A 345 0.46 -10.33 -0.07
CA GLN A 345 -0.73 -9.65 0.41
C GLN A 345 -0.80 -9.61 1.93
N ILE A 346 -1.25 -8.47 2.45
CA ILE A 346 -1.63 -8.20 3.83
C ILE A 346 -3.15 -8.05 3.84
N VAL A 347 -3.84 -9.02 4.45
CA VAL A 347 -5.31 -9.07 4.54
C VAL A 347 -5.76 -8.42 5.84
N LEU A 348 -6.60 -7.39 5.75
CA LEU A 348 -7.20 -6.70 6.90
C LEU A 348 -8.66 -7.12 7.10
N ASP A 349 -8.92 -7.84 8.19
CA ASP A 349 -10.21 -8.44 8.50
C ASP A 349 -11.14 -7.52 9.32
N SER A 350 -12.44 -7.64 9.03
CA SER A 350 -13.52 -6.91 9.70
C SER A 350 -13.75 -7.36 11.14
N ALA A 351 -13.63 -8.65 11.45
CA ALA A 351 -13.85 -9.16 12.80
C ALA A 351 -12.69 -8.82 13.76
N LEU A 352 -11.44 -8.91 13.29
CA LEU A 352 -10.25 -8.44 14.01
C LEU A 352 -10.33 -6.94 14.33
N PHE A 353 -10.76 -6.12 13.35
CA PHE A 353 -10.97 -4.69 13.56
C PHE A 353 -12.06 -4.40 14.62
N ALA A 354 -13.18 -5.13 14.56
CA ALA A 354 -14.27 -5.04 15.53
C ALA A 354 -13.87 -5.53 16.94
N ALA A 355 -12.96 -6.50 17.03
CA ALA A 355 -12.33 -6.95 18.27
C ALA A 355 -11.24 -6.00 18.80
N ASN A 356 -11.08 -4.81 18.20
CA ASN A 356 -10.05 -3.81 18.48
C ASN A 356 -8.60 -4.28 18.27
N GLN A 357 -8.35 -5.39 17.56
CA GLN A 357 -7.01 -5.69 17.05
C GLN A 357 -6.72 -4.74 15.88
N ARG A 358 -5.84 -3.77 16.12
CA ARG A 358 -5.43 -2.75 15.13
C ARG A 358 -3.90 -2.73 15.07
N PRO A 359 -3.26 -2.86 13.89
CA PRO A 359 -3.87 -3.15 12.59
C PRO A 359 -4.53 -4.54 12.56
N ALA A 360 -5.61 -4.67 11.78
CA ALA A 360 -6.48 -5.84 11.76
C ALA A 360 -5.97 -6.99 10.86
N VAL A 361 -4.65 -7.24 10.88
CA VAL A 361 -4.00 -8.20 9.97
C VAL A 361 -4.37 -9.64 10.32
N ASP A 362 -4.93 -10.36 9.35
CA ASP A 362 -5.12 -11.81 9.41
C ASP A 362 -3.78 -12.52 9.15
N VAL A 363 -3.32 -13.30 10.12
CA VAL A 363 -2.00 -13.98 10.09
C VAL A 363 -2.02 -15.31 9.32
N GLY A 364 -3.20 -15.85 9.00
CA GLY A 364 -3.37 -17.03 8.14
C GLY A 364 -3.40 -16.66 6.66
N LEU A 365 -4.20 -15.66 6.29
CA LEU A 365 -4.45 -15.26 4.90
C LEU A 365 -3.34 -14.34 4.32
N SER A 366 -2.59 -13.63 5.16
CA SER A 366 -1.48 -12.78 4.71
C SER A 366 -0.21 -13.57 4.36
N VAL A 367 0.51 -13.16 3.32
CA VAL A 367 1.72 -13.83 2.79
C VAL A 367 2.62 -12.83 2.07
N SER A 368 3.89 -12.68 2.49
CA SER A 368 4.96 -12.05 1.69
C SER A 368 5.83 -13.16 1.07
N ARG A 369 5.95 -13.24 -0.27
CA ARG A 369 6.70 -14.31 -0.96
C ARG A 369 8.21 -14.05 -1.04
N VAL A 370 8.63 -12.80 -0.92
CA VAL A 370 10.03 -12.45 -0.63
C VAL A 370 10.41 -12.98 0.76
N GLY A 371 9.47 -12.86 1.71
CA GLY A 371 9.54 -13.42 3.05
C GLY A 371 10.78 -12.96 3.80
N GLY A 372 11.37 -13.88 4.58
CA GLY A 372 12.51 -13.56 5.44
C GLY A 372 13.72 -12.97 4.72
N LYS A 373 13.87 -13.09 3.39
CA LYS A 373 15.05 -12.57 2.66
C LYS A 373 15.26 -11.06 2.82
N ALA A 374 14.17 -10.28 2.86
CA ALA A 374 14.22 -8.83 3.06
C ALA A 374 14.32 -8.42 4.54
N GLN A 375 14.04 -9.33 5.49
CA GLN A 375 14.15 -9.02 6.93
C GLN A 375 15.61 -8.82 7.34
N HIS A 376 15.83 -7.83 8.22
CA HIS A 376 17.08 -7.71 8.96
C HIS A 376 17.40 -9.03 9.70
N PRO A 377 18.64 -9.56 9.67
CA PRO A 377 18.96 -10.88 10.24
C PRO A 377 18.56 -11.06 11.70
N ALA A 378 18.75 -10.04 12.54
CA ALA A 378 18.33 -10.07 13.95
C ALA A 378 16.81 -10.15 14.12
N LEU A 379 16.03 -9.46 13.27
CA LEU A 379 14.56 -9.50 13.31
C LEU A 379 14.05 -10.88 12.86
N ARG A 380 14.63 -11.42 11.79
CA ARG A 380 14.37 -12.80 11.31
C ARG A 380 14.65 -13.86 12.38
N SER A 381 15.71 -13.67 13.17
CA SER A 381 16.06 -14.53 14.30
C SER A 381 15.04 -14.42 15.45
N ALA A 382 14.58 -13.21 15.75
CA ALA A 382 13.62 -12.95 16.83
C ALA A 382 12.17 -13.34 16.47
N SER A 383 11.74 -13.13 15.23
CA SER A 383 10.36 -13.37 14.77
C SER A 383 10.08 -14.81 14.32
N GLY A 384 11.11 -15.65 14.11
CA GLY A 384 10.98 -16.97 13.50
C GLY A 384 10.00 -17.96 14.18
N ARG A 385 9.64 -17.74 15.44
CA ARG A 385 8.57 -18.48 16.14
C ARG A 385 7.20 -17.78 16.16
N LEU A 386 7.18 -16.46 15.98
CA LEU A 386 6.02 -15.60 16.27
C LEU A 386 4.77 -16.03 15.49
N ARG A 387 4.91 -16.36 14.20
CA ARG A 387 3.76 -16.83 13.37
C ARG A 387 3.16 -18.13 13.90
N LEU A 388 4.00 -19.08 14.32
CA LEU A 388 3.56 -20.38 14.81
C LEU A 388 2.93 -20.28 16.20
N ASP A 389 3.60 -19.58 17.12
CA ASP A 389 3.12 -19.39 18.49
C ASP A 389 1.81 -18.58 18.50
N TYR A 390 1.61 -17.63 17.57
CA TYR A 390 0.34 -16.89 17.43
C TYR A 390 -0.77 -17.69 16.73
N ALA A 391 -0.47 -18.43 15.67
CA ALA A 391 -1.47 -19.26 14.99
C ALA A 391 -2.06 -20.33 15.92
N GLN A 392 -1.21 -20.98 16.74
CA GLN A 392 -1.65 -21.92 17.77
C GLN A 392 -2.53 -21.24 18.84
N PHE A 393 -2.24 -19.99 19.21
CA PHE A 393 -3.09 -19.24 20.12
C PHE A 393 -4.48 -18.96 19.53
N LEU A 394 -4.58 -18.56 18.25
CA LEU A 394 -5.88 -18.30 17.60
C LEU A 394 -6.74 -19.58 17.52
N GLU A 395 -6.12 -20.72 17.20
CA GLU A 395 -6.78 -22.04 17.23
C GLU A 395 -7.28 -22.39 18.64
N LEU A 396 -6.44 -22.21 19.67
CA LEU A 396 -6.81 -22.46 21.06
C LEU A 396 -7.91 -21.50 21.57
N GLU A 397 -7.90 -20.23 21.19
CA GLU A 397 -8.94 -19.26 21.56
C GLU A 397 -10.28 -19.53 20.85
N ALA A 398 -10.28 -20.14 19.67
CA ALA A 398 -11.50 -20.68 19.07
C ALA A 398 -12.01 -21.89 19.90
N PHE A 399 -11.11 -22.79 20.32
CA PHE A 399 -11.47 -24.01 21.05
C PHE A 399 -11.99 -23.76 22.48
N THR A 400 -11.45 -22.78 23.22
CA THR A 400 -11.89 -22.47 24.59
C THR A 400 -13.36 -22.06 24.69
N ARG A 401 -13.94 -21.56 23.60
CA ARG A 401 -15.37 -21.21 23.50
C ARG A 401 -16.29 -22.43 23.63
N PHE A 402 -15.74 -23.64 23.47
CA PHE A 402 -16.47 -24.92 23.56
C PHE A 402 -16.17 -25.73 24.84
N GLY A 403 -15.22 -25.32 25.70
CA GLY A 403 -14.90 -26.08 26.91
C GLY A 403 -13.79 -25.52 27.81
N GLY A 404 -13.81 -25.90 29.09
CA GLY A 404 -12.90 -25.40 30.12
C GLY A 404 -11.49 -26.02 30.10
N LEU A 405 -10.46 -25.19 30.24
CA LEU A 405 -9.04 -25.55 30.21
C LEU A 405 -8.57 -26.23 31.51
N THR A 406 -8.50 -27.56 31.54
CA THR A 406 -7.91 -28.32 32.65
C THR A 406 -6.38 -28.34 32.64
N ASP A 407 -5.74 -28.33 31.47
CA ASP A 407 -4.27 -28.37 31.32
C ASP A 407 -3.59 -27.00 31.54
N ALA A 408 -2.55 -26.99 32.36
CA ALA A 408 -1.71 -25.82 32.63
C ALA A 408 -0.85 -25.41 31.42
N ARG A 409 -0.46 -26.36 30.55
CA ARG A 409 0.31 -26.07 29.32
C ARG A 409 -0.52 -25.23 28.34
N LEU A 410 -1.79 -25.61 28.13
CA LEU A 410 -2.70 -24.85 27.27
C LEU A 410 -2.94 -23.43 27.81
N ARG A 411 -3.08 -23.28 29.14
CA ARG A 411 -3.14 -21.94 29.75
C ARG A 411 -1.88 -21.13 29.46
N ALA A 412 -0.67 -21.71 29.61
CA ALA A 412 0.57 -21.00 29.31
C ALA A 412 0.69 -20.56 27.84
N GLN A 413 0.24 -21.41 26.89
CA GLN A 413 0.18 -21.04 25.46
C GLN A 413 -0.80 -19.88 25.21
N ILE A 414 -1.97 -19.89 25.86
CA ILE A 414 -2.96 -18.82 25.76
C ILE A 414 -2.44 -17.53 26.41
N THR A 415 -1.85 -17.61 27.61
CA THR A 415 -1.19 -16.49 28.30
C THR A 415 -0.15 -15.84 27.39
N ARG A 416 0.75 -16.60 26.76
CA ARG A 416 1.72 -16.03 25.80
C ARG A 416 1.03 -15.43 24.57
N GLY A 417 0.00 -16.08 24.04
CA GLY A 417 -0.81 -15.60 22.91
C GLY A 417 -1.50 -14.25 23.15
N GLU A 418 -2.05 -14.05 24.35
CA GLU A 418 -2.61 -12.77 24.80
C GLU A 418 -1.55 -11.65 24.79
N ARG A 419 -0.29 -11.94 25.21
CA ARG A 419 0.81 -10.97 25.16
C ARG A 419 1.23 -10.69 23.73
N ILE A 420 1.26 -11.71 22.85
CA ILE A 420 1.49 -11.51 21.41
C ILE A 420 0.43 -10.56 20.85
N ARG A 421 -0.88 -10.82 21.09
CA ARG A 421 -1.96 -9.95 20.60
C ARG A 421 -1.83 -8.52 21.12
N ALA A 422 -1.53 -8.33 22.39
CA ALA A 422 -1.35 -7.00 22.98
C ALA A 422 -0.12 -6.27 22.41
N LEU A 423 0.94 -6.99 22.04
CA LEU A 423 2.18 -6.45 21.48
C LEU A 423 2.01 -6.02 20.01
N ILE A 424 1.33 -6.83 19.19
CA ILE A 424 1.02 -6.50 17.78
C ILE A 424 -0.11 -5.48 17.62
N THR A 425 -0.95 -5.28 18.64
CA THR A 425 -2.02 -4.27 18.63
C THR A 425 -1.41 -2.89 18.83
N GLN A 426 -1.08 -2.21 17.73
CA GLN A 426 -0.26 -1.00 17.67
C GLN A 426 -1.10 0.23 17.27
N PRO A 427 -1.09 1.32 18.07
CA PRO A 427 -1.72 2.57 17.69
C PRO A 427 -1.06 3.21 16.46
N ARG A 428 -1.84 3.97 15.70
CA ARG A 428 -1.33 4.74 14.55
C ARG A 428 -0.24 5.72 14.94
N PHE A 429 0.71 5.94 14.04
CA PHE A 429 1.86 6.83 14.19
C PHE A 429 2.79 6.51 15.38
N ARG A 430 2.59 5.38 16.08
CA ARG A 430 3.48 4.83 17.11
C ARG A 430 4.39 3.77 16.49
N ALA A 431 5.13 4.15 15.45
CA ALA A 431 6.09 3.27 14.78
C ALA A 431 7.23 2.86 15.73
N LEU A 432 7.63 1.60 15.66
CA LEU A 432 8.79 1.05 16.39
C LEU A 432 10.04 1.13 15.50
N ARG A 433 11.22 1.28 16.12
CA ARG A 433 12.50 1.11 15.41
C ARG A 433 12.80 -0.38 15.27
N THR A 434 13.52 -0.78 14.22
CA THR A 434 13.94 -2.19 14.00
C THR A 434 14.62 -2.81 15.23
N LEU A 435 15.38 -2.02 16.01
CA LEU A 435 15.99 -2.45 17.28
C LEU A 435 14.96 -2.66 18.40
N ASP A 436 13.96 -1.78 18.51
CA ASP A 436 12.89 -1.89 19.51
C ASP A 436 12.08 -3.18 19.27
N GLU A 437 11.76 -3.49 18.00
CA GLU A 437 11.07 -4.72 17.59
C GLU A 437 11.88 -5.97 17.92
N VAL A 438 13.17 -6.00 17.54
CA VAL A 438 14.08 -7.13 17.81
C VAL A 438 14.18 -7.40 19.31
N VAL A 439 14.33 -6.36 20.12
CA VAL A 439 14.47 -6.50 21.58
C VAL A 439 13.15 -6.91 22.24
N LEU A 440 12.00 -6.37 21.80
CA LEU A 440 10.68 -6.83 22.27
C LEU A 440 10.44 -8.31 21.95
N LEU A 441 10.76 -8.75 20.73
CA LEU A 441 10.54 -10.14 20.32
C LEU A 441 11.51 -11.11 21.01
N LYS A 442 12.77 -10.71 21.26
CA LYS A 442 13.70 -11.49 22.11
C LYS A 442 13.21 -11.57 23.57
N ALA A 443 12.72 -10.47 24.15
CA ALA A 443 12.19 -10.45 25.51
C ALA A 443 10.90 -11.28 25.66
N LEU A 444 10.00 -11.20 24.67
CA LEU A 444 8.83 -12.07 24.54
C LEU A 444 9.22 -13.55 24.45
N ALA A 445 10.20 -13.89 23.59
CA ALA A 445 10.66 -15.27 23.44
C ALA A 445 11.20 -15.83 24.77
N ALA A 446 12.00 -15.04 25.49
CA ALA A 446 12.54 -15.33 26.82
C ALA A 446 11.47 -15.37 27.94
N GLY A 447 10.24 -14.90 27.69
CA GLY A 447 9.13 -14.91 28.65
C GLY A 447 9.11 -13.74 29.62
N ALA A 448 9.93 -12.70 29.42
CA ALA A 448 9.97 -11.50 30.27
C ALA A 448 8.62 -10.76 30.34
N LEU A 449 7.73 -10.99 29.37
CA LEU A 449 6.40 -10.38 29.31
C LEU A 449 5.30 -11.28 29.89
N ASP A 450 5.56 -12.57 30.16
CA ASP A 450 4.51 -13.57 30.43
C ASP A 450 3.77 -13.29 31.77
N ALA A 451 4.45 -12.68 32.75
CA ALA A 451 3.87 -12.28 34.05
C ALA A 451 3.12 -10.93 34.01
N MET A 452 3.27 -10.14 32.94
CA MET A 452 2.66 -8.82 32.79
C MET A 452 1.20 -8.94 32.35
N SER A 453 0.33 -8.01 32.76
CA SER A 453 -1.05 -7.91 32.27
C SER A 453 -1.11 -7.13 30.93
N THR A 454 -2.08 -7.47 30.07
CA THR A 454 -2.12 -6.98 28.67
C THR A 454 -2.30 -5.47 28.53
N ASP A 455 -2.95 -4.82 29.50
CA ASP A 455 -3.10 -3.37 29.61
C ASP A 455 -1.76 -2.62 29.78
N ARG A 456 -0.72 -3.28 30.28
CA ARG A 456 0.62 -2.69 30.49
C ARG A 456 1.52 -2.73 29.25
N VAL A 457 1.12 -3.44 28.19
CA VAL A 457 1.91 -3.57 26.94
C VAL A 457 1.94 -2.27 26.13
N ALA A 458 0.94 -1.39 26.26
CA ALA A 458 1.00 -0.03 25.71
C ALA A 458 2.01 0.86 26.49
N PRO A 459 1.89 1.04 27.82
CA PRO A 459 2.93 1.70 28.64
C PRO A 459 4.35 1.16 28.47
N LEU A 460 4.52 -0.14 28.21
CA LEU A 460 5.82 -0.73 27.90
C LEU A 460 6.41 -0.15 26.60
N ARG A 461 5.63 -0.17 25.51
CA ARG A 461 6.09 0.34 24.20
C ARG A 461 6.34 1.85 24.21
N ASP A 462 5.55 2.63 24.95
CA ASP A 462 5.78 4.08 25.08
C ASP A 462 7.06 4.43 25.89
N ARG A 463 7.49 3.56 26.81
CA ARG A 463 8.72 3.72 27.61
C ARG A 463 9.95 3.06 26.97
N LEU A 464 9.75 2.15 26.03
CA LEU A 464 10.80 1.29 25.48
C LEU A 464 11.94 2.08 24.79
N PRO A 465 11.69 3.06 23.90
CA PRO A 465 12.79 3.69 23.16
C PRO A 465 13.76 4.41 24.09
N SER A 466 13.25 5.22 25.03
CA SER A 466 14.07 5.95 26.00
C SER A 466 14.76 5.04 27.03
N TRP A 467 14.16 3.89 27.36
CA TRP A 467 14.81 2.86 28.17
C TRP A 467 15.98 2.22 27.43
N LEU A 468 15.79 1.81 26.17
CA LEU A 468 16.85 1.20 25.36
C LEU A 468 17.97 2.19 25.08
N ASP A 469 17.65 3.44 24.74
CA ASP A 469 18.65 4.48 24.49
C ASP A 469 19.53 4.73 25.73
N ALA A 470 18.94 4.73 26.93
CA ALA A 470 19.68 4.83 28.18
C ALA A 470 20.55 3.59 28.47
N ARG A 471 20.09 2.38 28.12
CA ARG A 471 20.87 1.13 28.27
C ARG A 471 22.02 1.08 27.27
N ILE A 472 21.80 1.45 26.02
CA ILE A 472 22.82 1.55 24.98
C ILE A 472 23.90 2.56 25.37
N ALA A 473 23.51 3.74 25.90
CA ALA A 473 24.44 4.74 26.40
C ALA A 473 25.26 4.26 27.62
N ALA A 474 24.71 3.38 28.46
CA ALA A 474 25.43 2.78 29.59
C ALA A 474 26.38 1.63 29.18
N LEU A 475 26.03 0.91 28.11
CA LEU A 475 26.81 -0.24 27.60
C LEU A 475 27.83 0.16 26.51
N SER A 476 27.71 1.33 25.89
CA SER A 476 28.61 1.82 24.83
C SER A 476 29.52 2.96 25.31
N PRO A 477 30.84 2.74 25.49
CA PRO A 477 31.79 3.80 25.84
C PRO A 477 32.01 4.87 24.74
N ALA A 478 31.43 4.67 23.54
CA ALA A 478 31.72 5.46 22.34
C ALA A 478 30.47 5.91 21.54
N GLY A 479 29.26 5.55 21.97
CA GLY A 479 28.01 6.02 21.34
C GLY A 479 27.76 5.46 19.93
N ALA A 480 28.03 4.18 19.71
CA ALA A 480 27.76 3.53 18.42
C ALA A 480 26.27 3.58 18.05
N PRO A 481 25.90 3.83 16.77
CA PRO A 481 24.51 4.03 16.35
C PRO A 481 23.66 2.75 16.56
N PRO A 482 22.35 2.88 16.83
CA PRO A 482 21.47 1.74 17.14
C PRO A 482 21.38 0.63 16.08
N LEU A 483 21.76 0.91 14.82
CA LEU A 483 21.80 -0.11 13.76
C LEU A 483 22.99 -1.07 13.92
N ASP A 484 24.14 -0.61 14.42
CA ASP A 484 25.31 -1.48 14.66
C ASP A 484 25.01 -2.53 15.73
N TRP A 485 24.14 -2.19 16.69
CA TRP A 485 23.67 -3.09 17.75
C TRP A 485 22.84 -4.25 17.22
N LEU A 486 22.28 -4.14 16.00
CA LEU A 486 21.57 -5.25 15.36
C LEU A 486 22.50 -6.38 14.86
N ALA A 487 23.82 -6.19 14.93
CA ALA A 487 24.82 -7.20 14.58
C ALA A 487 25.39 -7.96 15.79
N ASP A 488 25.15 -7.50 17.03
CA ASP A 488 25.68 -8.11 18.25
C ASP A 488 24.57 -8.84 19.03
N ASP A 489 24.49 -10.15 18.85
CA ASP A 489 23.50 -11.01 19.51
C ASP A 489 23.63 -11.03 21.05
N ALA A 490 24.82 -10.79 21.60
CA ALA A 490 25.05 -10.75 23.05
C ALA A 490 24.55 -9.42 23.63
N ALA A 491 24.83 -8.31 22.96
CA ALA A 491 24.25 -7.01 23.29
C ALA A 491 22.72 -7.02 23.19
N LEU A 492 22.16 -7.61 22.13
CA LEU A 492 20.71 -7.77 21.97
C LEU A 492 20.08 -8.66 23.06
N ALA A 493 20.80 -9.68 23.54
CA ALA A 493 20.36 -10.49 24.69
C ALA A 493 20.35 -9.65 25.98
N THR A 494 21.43 -8.91 26.27
CA THR A 494 21.49 -8.00 27.44
C THR A 494 20.39 -6.94 27.43
N LEU A 495 20.08 -6.37 26.26
CA LEU A 495 18.96 -5.44 26.11
C LEU A 495 17.60 -6.12 26.35
N ALA A 496 17.41 -7.35 25.84
CA ALA A 496 16.18 -8.12 26.05
C ALA A 496 15.97 -8.53 27.53
N GLU A 497 17.03 -8.91 28.24
CA GLU A 497 17.00 -9.17 29.69
C GLU A 497 16.60 -7.89 30.47
N SER A 498 17.08 -6.72 30.05
CA SER A 498 16.70 -5.43 30.66
C SER A 498 15.20 -5.08 30.53
N ILE A 499 14.45 -5.73 29.64
CA ILE A 499 13.00 -5.55 29.53
C ILE A 499 12.26 -6.15 30.73
N GLY A 500 12.86 -7.14 31.41
CA GLY A 500 12.35 -7.65 32.69
C GLY A 500 12.30 -6.56 33.75
N GLU A 501 13.41 -5.84 33.97
CA GLU A 501 13.44 -4.68 34.87
C GLU A 501 12.43 -3.59 34.48
N LEU A 502 12.25 -3.31 33.18
CA LEU A 502 11.29 -2.30 32.72
C LEU A 502 9.84 -2.75 33.02
N THR A 503 9.54 -4.02 32.79
CA THR A 503 8.24 -4.64 33.10
C THR A 503 7.95 -4.60 34.60
N GLU A 504 8.90 -5.01 35.44
CA GLU A 504 8.79 -4.93 36.91
C GLU A 504 8.50 -3.51 37.38
N ARG A 505 9.24 -2.51 36.85
CA ARG A 505 9.00 -1.09 37.16
C ARG A 505 7.61 -0.63 36.73
N ILE A 506 7.13 -1.03 35.55
CA ILE A 506 5.77 -0.69 35.07
C ILE A 506 4.68 -1.31 35.96
N MET A 507 4.90 -2.52 36.50
CA MET A 507 3.98 -3.16 37.44
C MET A 507 4.02 -2.50 38.83
N ALA A 508 5.20 -2.11 39.33
CA ALA A 508 5.34 -1.36 40.59
C ALA A 508 4.70 0.05 40.48
N ASP A 509 5.02 0.79 39.42
CA ASP A 509 4.42 2.10 39.09
C ASP A 509 2.89 2.02 38.93
N ALA A 510 2.31 0.83 38.76
CA ALA A 510 0.86 0.59 38.73
C ALA A 510 0.29 0.28 40.12
N ALA A 511 0.97 -0.57 40.90
CA ALA A 511 0.59 -0.92 42.26
C ALA A 511 0.57 0.30 43.19
N ASP A 512 1.60 1.15 43.13
CA ASP A 512 1.69 2.37 43.95
C ASP A 512 0.56 3.36 43.63
N ARG A 513 0.15 3.46 42.34
CA ARG A 513 -0.99 4.29 41.94
C ARG A 513 -2.33 3.73 42.39
N ALA A 514 -2.50 2.41 42.44
CA ALA A 514 -3.69 1.77 42.98
C ALA A 514 -3.79 2.00 44.51
N ALA A 515 -2.70 1.80 45.25
CA ALA A 515 -2.64 2.07 46.68
C ALA A 515 -2.89 3.56 47.00
N GLY A 516 -2.33 4.47 46.19
CA GLY A 516 -2.57 5.91 46.32
C GLY A 516 -4.04 6.33 46.08
N HIS A 517 -4.77 5.62 45.22
CA HIS A 517 -6.22 5.83 45.05
C HIS A 517 -7.02 5.31 46.26
N MET A 518 -6.73 4.10 46.74
CA MET A 518 -7.43 3.54 47.91
C MET A 518 -7.29 4.44 49.14
N HIS A 519 -6.08 4.96 49.41
CA HIS A 519 -5.87 5.90 50.52
C HIS A 519 -6.54 7.27 50.34
N ALA A 520 -6.92 7.66 49.10
CA ALA A 520 -7.70 8.88 48.86
C ALA A 520 -9.20 8.64 49.08
N GLU A 521 -9.72 7.46 48.72
CA GLU A 521 -11.12 7.07 48.97
C GLU A 521 -11.38 6.84 50.47
N ASP A 522 -10.49 6.15 51.18
CA ASP A 522 -10.56 5.98 52.65
C ASP A 522 -10.56 7.34 53.38
N ALA A 523 -9.81 8.33 52.88
CA ALA A 523 -9.76 9.68 53.45
C ALA A 523 -11.02 10.53 53.17
N ALA A 524 -11.82 10.16 52.16
CA ALA A 524 -13.09 10.82 51.84
C ALA A 524 -14.29 10.23 52.62
N GLY A 525 -14.11 9.07 53.28
CA GLY A 525 -15.19 8.35 53.96
C GLY A 525 -15.66 8.92 55.30
N ASP A 526 -14.88 9.80 55.94
CA ASP A 526 -15.11 10.24 57.34
C ASP A 526 -15.55 11.72 57.47
N ILE A 527 -16.52 12.15 56.66
CA ILE A 527 -17.18 13.47 56.79
C ILE A 527 -18.72 13.37 56.71
N GLY A 528 -19.29 12.45 57.47
CA GLY A 528 -20.74 12.32 57.67
C GLY A 528 -21.29 13.24 58.77
N GLY A 529 -21.41 14.56 58.53
CA GLY A 529 -21.92 15.51 59.53
C GLY A 529 -22.49 16.80 58.93
N ALA A 530 -23.82 16.95 58.98
CA ALA A 530 -24.57 18.02 58.32
C ALA A 530 -24.32 19.44 58.84
N LEU A 531 -24.53 20.45 57.97
CA LEU A 531 -25.33 21.66 58.26
C LEU A 531 -25.62 22.47 56.97
N ASP A 532 -26.71 23.26 56.99
CA ASP A 532 -27.08 24.20 55.92
C ASP A 532 -26.20 25.46 55.91
N GLY A 533 -26.01 26.09 54.75
CA GLY A 533 -25.35 27.41 54.66
C GLY A 533 -25.19 27.97 53.25
N ASP A 534 -25.94 29.03 52.94
CA ASP A 534 -25.75 29.88 51.76
C ASP A 534 -24.75 31.01 52.06
N ALA A 535 -23.62 31.03 51.33
CA ALA A 535 -22.82 32.22 51.05
C ALA A 535 -21.69 31.88 50.06
N GLY A 536 -21.59 32.63 48.96
CA GLY A 536 -20.43 32.55 48.04
C GLY A 536 -19.34 33.57 48.37
N THR A 537 -18.08 33.21 48.12
CA THR A 537 -16.94 34.15 48.00
C THR A 537 -15.94 33.64 46.97
N GLU A 538 -15.50 34.54 46.08
CA GLU A 538 -14.46 34.28 45.08
C GLU A 538 -13.06 34.53 45.67
N VAL A 539 -12.11 33.62 45.43
CA VAL A 539 -10.67 33.91 45.51
C VAL A 539 -9.95 33.12 44.42
N GLU A 540 -9.23 33.83 43.54
CA GLU A 540 -8.41 33.20 42.49
C GLU A 540 -7.12 32.60 43.08
N GLY A 541 -6.70 31.42 42.59
CA GLY A 541 -5.49 30.74 43.00
C GLY A 541 -4.88 29.95 41.85
N ASN A 542 -3.98 30.57 41.09
CA ASN A 542 -3.49 30.03 39.82
C ASN A 542 -2.43 28.92 40.02
N ALA A 543 -2.66 27.73 39.45
CA ALA A 543 -1.71 26.62 39.46
C ALA A 543 -1.90 25.72 38.21
N GLU A 544 -1.00 25.84 37.23
CA GLU A 544 -1.05 25.06 36.00
C GLU A 544 -0.55 23.63 36.22
N ALA A 545 -1.40 22.63 35.98
CA ALA A 545 -1.04 21.21 35.95
C ALA A 545 -1.51 20.59 34.62
N ASN A 546 -0.58 20.43 33.68
CA ASN A 546 -0.87 20.01 32.30
C ASN A 546 -1.15 18.50 32.23
N ALA A 547 -2.40 18.12 31.95
CA ALA A 547 -2.85 16.73 31.85
C ALA A 547 -3.73 16.51 30.60
N ASN A 548 -3.10 16.42 29.43
CA ASN A 548 -3.80 16.08 28.18
C ASN A 548 -4.31 14.63 28.23
N ALA A 549 -5.63 14.48 28.36
CA ALA A 549 -6.35 13.22 28.25
C ALA A 549 -7.44 13.35 27.16
N ASP A 550 -7.01 13.33 25.90
CA ASP A 550 -7.91 13.40 24.74
C ASP A 550 -8.73 12.09 24.62
N ALA A 551 -9.97 12.14 25.11
CA ALA A 551 -10.94 11.05 24.99
C ALA A 551 -11.88 11.30 23.81
N ASP A 552 -11.50 10.82 22.62
CA ASP A 552 -12.35 10.86 21.42
C ASP A 552 -13.63 10.03 21.63
N ALA A 553 -14.77 10.71 21.79
CA ALA A 553 -16.07 10.08 21.96
C ALA A 553 -16.79 9.89 20.62
N ASP A 554 -16.83 8.65 20.11
CA ASP A 554 -17.54 8.27 18.88
C ASP A 554 -19.07 8.44 18.99
N ALA A 555 -19.55 9.65 18.73
CA ALA A 555 -20.98 10.00 18.75
C ALA A 555 -21.72 9.41 17.54
N LYS A 556 -22.33 8.24 17.71
CA LYS A 556 -23.20 7.61 16.70
C LYS A 556 -24.48 8.42 16.46
N ALA A 557 -24.52 9.19 15.39
CA ALA A 557 -25.74 9.84 14.90
C ALA A 557 -26.49 8.92 13.92
N ASN A 558 -27.51 8.20 14.40
CA ASN A 558 -28.43 7.44 13.56
C ASN A 558 -29.60 8.34 13.14
N ALA A 559 -29.64 8.76 11.87
CA ALA A 559 -30.56 9.80 11.37
C ALA A 559 -31.59 9.23 10.39
N ASN A 560 -32.55 8.46 10.91
CA ASN A 560 -33.73 8.06 10.15
C ASN A 560 -34.83 9.11 10.37
N ALA A 561 -34.99 10.06 9.44
CA ALA A 561 -35.90 11.19 9.56
C ALA A 561 -36.75 11.33 8.29
N ASN A 562 -37.99 10.84 8.36
CA ASN A 562 -38.97 10.94 7.27
C ASN A 562 -39.59 12.35 7.27
N ALA A 563 -39.63 13.02 6.12
CA ALA A 563 -40.22 14.34 5.96
C ALA A 563 -40.83 14.50 4.56
N ASN A 564 -42.15 14.70 4.49
CA ASN A 564 -42.87 14.86 3.23
C ASN A 564 -42.56 16.20 2.56
N ALA A 565 -42.62 16.21 1.23
CA ALA A 565 -42.84 17.41 0.43
C ALA A 565 -43.75 17.04 -0.74
N ASP A 566 -44.97 17.56 -0.74
CA ASP A 566 -46.00 17.23 -1.73
C ASP A 566 -45.76 17.96 -3.06
N ALA A 567 -46.01 17.28 -4.19
CA ALA A 567 -46.00 17.87 -5.53
C ALA A 567 -46.93 17.05 -6.45
N ASP A 568 -48.15 17.54 -6.67
CA ASP A 568 -49.14 16.89 -7.52
C ASP A 568 -48.80 16.99 -9.01
N ALA A 569 -48.95 15.88 -9.74
CA ALA A 569 -49.04 15.84 -11.21
C ALA A 569 -49.71 14.52 -11.66
N ASP A 570 -50.95 14.62 -12.16
CA ASP A 570 -51.73 13.46 -12.60
C ASP A 570 -51.23 12.83 -13.91
N ALA A 571 -51.24 11.50 -13.98
CA ALA A 571 -51.19 10.74 -15.24
C ALA A 571 -51.74 9.31 -15.04
N ASP A 572 -52.97 9.03 -15.49
CA ASP A 572 -53.59 7.71 -15.41
C ASP A 572 -52.95 6.70 -16.40
N ALA A 573 -52.69 5.47 -15.92
CA ALA A 573 -52.42 4.30 -16.77
C ALA A 573 -52.65 2.97 -16.00
N ASP A 574 -53.85 2.40 -16.10
CA ASP A 574 -54.13 1.06 -15.60
C ASP A 574 -53.46 -0.03 -16.46
N ALA A 575 -52.82 -1.01 -15.83
CA ALA A 575 -52.49 -2.32 -16.42
C ALA A 575 -52.19 -3.37 -15.34
N ASP A 576 -53.24 -4.11 -14.96
CA ASP A 576 -53.31 -5.35 -14.17
C ASP A 576 -52.00 -6.03 -13.70
N ALA A 577 -51.97 -6.31 -12.39
CA ALA A 577 -51.03 -7.27 -11.81
C ALA A 577 -51.58 -8.70 -11.91
N ASP A 578 -50.68 -9.68 -12.10
CA ASP A 578 -50.96 -11.07 -11.74
C ASP A 578 -49.74 -11.65 -10.99
N ALA A 579 -49.99 -12.25 -9.84
CA ALA A 579 -48.95 -12.64 -8.89
C ALA A 579 -49.09 -14.11 -8.52
N ASN A 580 -48.00 -14.88 -8.67
CA ASN A 580 -47.81 -16.12 -7.94
C ASN A 580 -46.33 -16.36 -7.68
N ALA A 581 -45.98 -16.38 -6.39
CA ALA A 581 -44.70 -16.90 -5.92
C ALA A 581 -44.87 -18.36 -5.51
N ASN A 582 -43.86 -19.17 -5.76
CA ASN A 582 -43.50 -20.28 -4.87
C ASN A 582 -42.00 -20.51 -4.99
N ALA A 583 -41.36 -20.78 -3.85
CA ALA A 583 -39.98 -21.23 -3.80
C ALA A 583 -39.95 -22.76 -3.85
N ASP A 584 -38.87 -23.32 -4.39
CA ASP A 584 -37.84 -23.93 -3.55
C ASP A 584 -36.58 -24.17 -4.37
N ALA A 585 -35.42 -24.04 -3.73
CA ALA A 585 -34.12 -24.21 -4.38
C ALA A 585 -33.39 -25.43 -3.82
N ASN A 586 -33.02 -26.36 -4.70
CA ASN A 586 -31.97 -27.36 -4.50
C ASN A 586 -31.33 -27.61 -5.87
N ALA A 587 -30.01 -27.44 -5.95
CA ALA A 587 -29.25 -27.56 -7.20
C ALA A 587 -27.84 -28.09 -6.90
N ASP A 588 -27.77 -29.36 -6.51
CA ASP A 588 -26.53 -30.12 -6.60
C ASP A 588 -26.24 -30.38 -8.09
N ALA A 589 -25.03 -30.05 -8.55
CA ALA A 589 -24.67 -30.04 -9.96
C ALA A 589 -23.31 -30.71 -10.22
N ASP A 590 -23.26 -32.03 -10.06
CA ASP A 590 -22.18 -32.85 -10.61
C ASP A 590 -22.41 -33.05 -12.12
N ALA A 591 -21.39 -32.79 -12.94
CA ALA A 591 -21.46 -32.93 -14.39
C ALA A 591 -20.09 -33.24 -15.02
N ASP A 592 -19.60 -34.46 -14.83
CA ASP A 592 -18.58 -35.04 -15.73
C ASP A 592 -19.21 -35.28 -17.12
N ALA A 593 -18.48 -34.94 -18.18
CA ALA A 593 -18.88 -35.25 -19.56
C ALA A 593 -17.63 -35.54 -20.41
N ASP A 594 -17.61 -36.71 -21.06
CA ASP A 594 -16.40 -37.25 -21.70
C ASP A 594 -16.70 -37.83 -23.10
N ALA A 595 -15.69 -37.77 -23.97
CA ALA A 595 -15.50 -38.53 -25.22
C ALA A 595 -16.42 -38.36 -26.47
N ASN A 596 -15.78 -37.91 -27.57
CA ASN A 596 -15.87 -38.47 -28.96
C ASN A 596 -17.19 -38.30 -29.77
N ALA A 597 -17.20 -38.11 -31.11
CA ALA A 597 -16.21 -37.78 -32.16
C ALA A 597 -17.02 -37.16 -33.36
N ASP A 598 -16.58 -36.93 -34.61
CA ASP A 598 -15.40 -37.27 -35.44
C ASP A 598 -15.20 -36.08 -36.44
N ALA A 599 -13.97 -35.67 -36.78
CA ALA A 599 -13.16 -36.07 -37.95
C ALA A 599 -13.78 -35.78 -39.35
N ASP A 600 -13.24 -34.76 -40.02
CA ASP A 600 -13.13 -34.66 -41.48
C ASP A 600 -11.89 -33.80 -41.82
N ALA A 601 -11.31 -33.96 -43.02
CA ALA A 601 -10.02 -33.38 -43.36
C ALA A 601 -9.95 -32.80 -44.78
N ASP A 602 -9.28 -31.66 -44.91
CA ASP A 602 -8.67 -31.20 -46.16
C ASP A 602 -7.24 -30.73 -45.87
N ALA A 603 -6.34 -30.94 -46.82
CA ALA A 603 -4.92 -30.64 -46.69
C ALA A 603 -4.41 -29.89 -47.91
N ASP A 604 -3.70 -28.80 -47.65
CA ASP A 604 -2.70 -28.26 -48.56
C ASP A 604 -1.40 -28.09 -47.77
N ALA A 605 -0.29 -28.42 -48.42
CA ALA A 605 1.03 -28.42 -47.81
C ALA A 605 2.02 -27.68 -48.71
N ASP A 606 2.78 -26.78 -48.11
CA ASP A 606 4.08 -26.33 -48.61
C ASP A 606 5.04 -26.24 -47.42
N ALA A 607 6.30 -26.60 -47.64
CA ALA A 607 7.33 -26.68 -46.60
C ALA A 607 8.55 -25.84 -46.98
N ASP A 608 9.30 -25.35 -45.99
CA ASP A 608 10.73 -25.65 -45.84
C ASP A 608 11.38 -24.89 -44.64
N ALA A 609 12.62 -25.28 -44.34
CA ALA A 609 13.65 -24.57 -43.55
C ALA A 609 13.58 -24.60 -41.99
N ASP A 610 14.15 -25.68 -41.44
CA ASP A 610 15.30 -25.68 -40.51
C ASP A 610 15.36 -24.78 -39.25
N ALA A 611 15.41 -25.42 -38.07
CA ALA A 611 16.25 -24.97 -36.94
C ALA A 611 16.59 -26.14 -35.98
N ASP A 612 17.87 -26.32 -35.60
CA ASP A 612 18.32 -27.34 -34.65
C ASP A 612 17.89 -27.06 -33.19
N ALA A 613 17.38 -28.07 -32.49
CA ALA A 613 17.01 -27.99 -31.07
C ALA A 613 17.93 -28.85 -30.18
N ASN A 614 18.95 -28.24 -29.57
CA ASN A 614 19.90 -28.92 -28.68
C ASN A 614 19.48 -28.82 -27.20
N ALA A 615 18.68 -29.79 -26.73
CA ALA A 615 18.13 -29.80 -25.37
C ALA A 615 19.04 -30.53 -24.36
N ASN A 616 19.56 -29.79 -23.37
CA ASN A 616 20.47 -30.32 -22.35
C ASN A 616 19.83 -30.25 -20.95
N ALA A 617 19.17 -31.33 -20.53
CA ALA A 617 18.45 -31.43 -19.25
C ALA A 617 19.33 -32.04 -18.14
N ASN A 618 19.57 -31.29 -17.07
CA ASN A 618 20.44 -31.71 -15.96
C ASN A 618 19.64 -31.92 -14.66
N ALA A 619 19.23 -33.16 -14.40
CA ALA A 619 18.48 -33.54 -13.21
C ALA A 619 19.40 -34.15 -12.14
N ASN A 620 19.59 -33.44 -11.02
CA ASN A 620 20.53 -33.84 -9.97
C ASN A 620 19.83 -34.50 -8.76
N ALA A 621 19.82 -35.83 -8.71
CA ALA A 621 19.20 -36.61 -7.64
C ALA A 621 20.24 -37.05 -6.58
N ASN A 622 20.00 -36.70 -5.32
CA ASN A 622 20.96 -36.86 -4.22
C ASN A 622 20.63 -38.10 -3.36
N ALA A 623 21.47 -39.14 -3.39
CA ALA A 623 21.29 -40.37 -2.62
C ALA A 623 22.55 -40.74 -1.82
N LYS A 624 22.42 -40.83 -0.49
CA LYS A 624 23.49 -41.22 0.43
C LYS A 624 23.61 -42.74 0.53
N SER A 625 24.83 -43.26 0.56
CA SER A 625 25.14 -44.50 1.31
C SER A 625 26.58 -44.44 1.86
N ASN A 626 26.89 -45.26 2.85
CA ASN A 626 28.07 -45.13 3.69
C ASN A 626 28.69 -46.52 3.95
N ALA A 627 29.96 -46.71 3.59
CA ALA A 627 30.66 -47.98 3.75
C ALA A 627 32.07 -47.76 4.34
N LYS A 628 32.32 -48.39 5.49
CA LYS A 628 33.66 -48.45 6.12
C LYS A 628 34.39 -49.70 5.65
N SER A 629 35.69 -49.61 5.36
CA SER A 629 36.63 -50.62 5.86
C SER A 629 38.09 -50.15 5.86
N ASN A 630 38.70 -50.30 7.03
CA ASN A 630 40.08 -50.04 7.40
C ASN A 630 41.04 -51.07 6.77
N ALA A 631 42.14 -50.63 6.16
CA ALA A 631 43.32 -51.47 5.89
C ALA A 631 44.57 -50.60 5.70
N ALA A 632 45.67 -50.92 6.39
CA ALA A 632 46.95 -50.22 6.26
C ALA A 632 48.14 -51.18 6.42
N ALA A 633 49.04 -51.24 5.44
CA ALA A 633 50.35 -51.87 5.56
C ALA A 633 51.34 -51.40 4.47
N LYS A 634 52.32 -50.59 4.88
CA LYS A 634 53.73 -50.51 4.43
C LYS A 634 54.15 -51.18 3.10
N ALA A 635 54.80 -50.41 2.22
CA ALA A 635 56.16 -50.71 1.74
C ALA A 635 56.85 -49.48 1.10
N GLU A 636 57.97 -49.08 1.70
CA GLU A 636 59.08 -48.27 1.17
C GLU A 636 60.37 -48.94 1.74
N PRO A 637 61.58 -48.81 1.14
CA PRO A 637 62.09 -47.58 0.53
C PRO A 637 63.03 -47.79 -0.70
N GLU A 638 63.86 -46.78 -0.93
CA GLU A 638 65.20 -46.78 -1.56
C GLU A 638 65.35 -46.56 -3.07
N ALA A 639 66.44 -45.84 -3.37
CA ALA A 639 66.65 -45.01 -4.54
C ALA A 639 67.50 -45.67 -5.65
N GLU A 640 67.63 -44.89 -6.74
CA GLU A 640 68.72 -44.83 -7.73
C GLU A 640 70.08 -45.55 -7.48
N PRO A 641 70.91 -45.75 -8.55
CA PRO A 641 70.68 -45.50 -9.99
C PRO A 641 71.15 -46.66 -10.90
N GLU A 642 71.04 -46.54 -12.22
CA GLU A 642 72.27 -46.45 -13.06
C GLU A 642 72.03 -46.02 -14.52
N ARG A 643 73.14 -45.81 -15.25
CA ARG A 643 73.18 -45.40 -16.66
C ARG A 643 73.27 -46.60 -17.60
N LYS A 644 72.79 -46.38 -18.83
CA LYS A 644 73.00 -47.21 -20.04
C LYS A 644 74.31 -48.02 -20.05
N ARG A 645 74.17 -49.33 -20.27
CA ARG A 645 74.76 -49.97 -21.45
C ARG A 645 73.86 -51.08 -21.98
#